data_AF-A0AAW0D385-F1
#
_entry.id   AF-A0AAW0D385-F1
#
_cell.length_a   1.000
_cell.length_b   1.000
_cell.length_c   1.000
_cell.angle_alpha   90.00
_cell.angle_beta   90.00
_cell.angle_gamma   90.00
#
_symmetry.space_group_name_H-M   'P 1'
#
loop_
_entity.id
_entity.type
_entity.pdbx_description
1 polymer ?
#
loop_
_entity_poly.entity_id
_entity_poly.type
_entity_poly.pdbx_seq_one_letter_code
_entity_poly.pdbx_strand_id
1 'polypeptide(L)'
;MHLSFLSHQAAHQIQDQTRRKNGLFGYSPFPHNYLPHLTVADKVAVGGYIPKPSSFKGDPATTSLTPRSGPCKTMLLILHILVGLSIAALSSAQFQPSEVPLLVRTPYFSSWVSRNIFDDSPKFWNGDNVTLGGFIKVDGTPYEWMGTAWKDGGLADRAGMNFSFVEVDDISVTPTRTVYSVSAGPMRLNFTFLSPVESFPFGYIYVDAISGDGGSHDVQLYCDITGEWLSDDRKDDITWENVTSDSMFFHKIQLKSDNKPATNMAHDGLLYFATQPDSNSNMTWNSGGQMARRSFFFKNSALSNTQDPNLRCINCGDPPVFAFANDLGDITSTSQPVVWAIGYVRNPVITRTGQQLKPYWTTAYSRIEDGMLAFLKDFSDAKARAETFDEKIVSEAGKVSSDYAGLVSLSTRQVFGSVEIAIDPANGPLMFMKDVGTSLRVNLVSTIFASFPAYIYINSTWARYLLEPLLQNRQLSTDTSRYAPSDLGDSYPEVPGGTYNLARTIEDSGSMLIMTWAHAKFSGSQTLLSTYYQTLREWTENLIAANAVTPSGYEDADGLSTANLTNLALKGIIGVRAMADISYTLGKGDDAAKYQTQASRWIEQWKAMARDGSDGHLLSAYNLSGSWGMIYNLFADKWLGMNLVDPEIYEAQDVSYGRQLQSSGNEFGIPFDYSSYCGLSGGLDWTMFTAATTNSSVRGKLLQSVYDKASDIDQRVAFASTYDTRTRNATGRANPALGAAFAILAMDMSGALGGLPSNSVAGSSGIKSVASTIAGGIVGGIVGVACIALGLLFWRRQKKTYLARDFQQTGGIMDKFFGRGRANDQPEDGHPSVSPYTHWSIATPSVNTQNSHPQDAHQTGTSGSRKKDLASSSRSPFSTEITSLGDTVTSPPAPSSTRPSSRSAGSDMSALRNEVERLRQNMAEIRSRTNYEPPPSYN
;
A
#
# COMPACT_ATOMS: atom_id res chain seq x y z
N MET A 1 -54.65 18.09 -13.28
CA MET A 1 -54.92 19.13 -14.30
C MET A 1 -53.59 19.51 -14.94
N HIS A 2 -53.58 19.70 -16.27
CA HIS A 2 -52.57 20.34 -17.16
C HIS A 2 -51.12 20.61 -16.68
N LEU A 3 -50.03 20.56 -17.46
CA LEU A 3 -49.63 20.14 -18.84
C LEU A 3 -48.07 20.24 -18.84
N SER A 4 -47.25 19.61 -19.70
CA SER A 4 -47.28 18.33 -20.43
C SER A 4 -46.05 18.22 -21.37
N PHE A 5 -45.66 16.99 -21.75
CA PHE A 5 -45.07 16.63 -23.08
C PHE A 5 -43.61 17.11 -23.35
N LEU A 6 -42.69 16.44 -24.09
CA LEU A 6 -42.55 15.21 -24.94
C LEU A 6 -41.01 14.91 -25.02
N SER A 7 -40.45 13.79 -25.52
CA SER A 7 -40.90 12.40 -25.71
C SER A 7 -39.75 11.50 -26.20
N HIS A 8 -39.92 10.19 -26.03
CA HIS A 8 -39.09 9.13 -26.61
C HIS A 8 -39.64 8.65 -27.98
N GLN A 9 -38.94 7.71 -28.63
CA GLN A 9 -39.27 7.00 -29.90
C GLN A 9 -39.12 7.85 -31.19
N ALA A 10 -38.79 7.28 -32.37
CA ALA A 10 -38.84 5.87 -32.78
C ALA A 10 -37.65 5.41 -33.65
N ALA A 11 -37.53 4.10 -33.84
CA ALA A 11 -36.67 3.46 -34.83
C ALA A 11 -37.51 2.86 -35.99
N HIS A 12 -36.80 2.38 -37.02
CA HIS A 12 -37.26 1.66 -38.24
C HIS A 12 -37.70 2.46 -39.49
N GLN A 13 -37.21 1.93 -40.62
CA GLN A 13 -37.52 2.21 -42.04
C GLN A 13 -37.14 3.58 -42.61
N ILE A 14 -36.24 3.57 -43.60
CA ILE A 14 -36.62 3.60 -45.03
C ILE A 14 -35.42 3.17 -45.91
N GLN A 15 -35.73 2.54 -47.04
CA GLN A 15 -34.78 2.01 -48.01
C GLN A 15 -34.94 2.77 -49.34
N ASP A 16 -33.80 3.08 -49.96
CA ASP A 16 -33.59 3.30 -51.40
C ASP A 16 -33.89 4.65 -52.11
N GLN A 17 -32.91 5.05 -52.95
CA GLN A 17 -32.88 6.03 -54.09
C GLN A 17 -33.31 7.50 -53.87
N THR A 18 -32.57 8.53 -54.33
CA THR A 18 -31.99 8.67 -55.68
C THR A 18 -30.86 9.73 -55.81
N ARG A 19 -29.73 9.31 -56.42
CA ARG A 19 -28.98 9.93 -57.55
C ARG A 19 -28.55 11.44 -57.62
N ARG A 20 -27.24 11.59 -57.93
CA ARG A 20 -26.50 12.63 -58.74
C ARG A 20 -26.10 13.94 -58.01
N LYS A 21 -24.81 14.32 -57.93
CA LYS A 21 -23.86 14.55 -59.06
C LYS A 21 -22.36 14.33 -58.71
N ASN A 22 -21.58 14.15 -59.78
CA ASN A 22 -20.13 13.90 -59.92
C ASN A 22 -19.20 14.97 -59.25
N GLY A 23 -17.90 14.74 -59.00
CA GLY A 23 -17.05 13.54 -59.18
C GLY A 23 -15.54 13.88 -59.30
N LEU A 24 -14.69 12.88 -59.64
CA LEU A 24 -13.22 12.93 -59.91
C LEU A 24 -12.34 13.23 -58.66
N PHE A 25 -11.27 12.52 -58.27
CA PHE A 25 -10.59 11.27 -58.68
C PHE A 25 -10.27 10.46 -57.39
N GLY A 26 -9.76 9.22 -57.36
CA GLY A 26 -9.42 8.23 -58.39
C GLY A 26 -8.22 7.36 -57.95
N TYR A 27 -8.43 6.06 -57.71
CA TYR A 27 -7.42 5.07 -57.26
C TYR A 27 -7.61 3.74 -58.02
N SER A 28 -6.51 3.02 -58.32
CA SER A 28 -6.53 1.69 -58.97
C SER A 28 -6.25 0.57 -57.95
N PRO A 29 -6.94 -0.59 -58.00
CA PRO A 29 -6.80 -1.70 -57.04
C PRO A 29 -6.03 -2.92 -57.60
N PHE A 30 -6.15 -4.06 -56.88
CA PHE A 30 -5.76 -5.48 -57.17
C PHE A 30 -4.46 -6.00 -56.48
N PRO A 31 -4.39 -7.31 -56.12
CA PRO A 31 -5.39 -8.09 -55.37
C PRO A 31 -4.82 -9.07 -54.31
N HIS A 32 -5.70 -9.63 -53.47
CA HIS A 32 -5.46 -10.86 -52.71
C HIS A 32 -5.46 -12.12 -53.59
N ASN A 33 -4.73 -13.18 -53.18
CA ASN A 33 -4.89 -14.53 -53.70
C ASN A 33 -4.68 -15.63 -52.61
N TYR A 34 -5.68 -16.52 -52.53
CA TYR A 34 -5.75 -17.91 -52.05
C TYR A 34 -4.55 -18.65 -51.40
N LEU A 35 -4.77 -19.11 -50.15
CA LEU A 35 -4.88 -20.53 -49.67
C LEU A 35 -4.20 -21.69 -50.48
N PRO A 36 -3.67 -22.76 -49.83
CA PRO A 36 -4.54 -23.73 -49.10
C PRO A 36 -3.98 -24.46 -47.84
N HIS A 37 -4.88 -25.22 -47.20
CA HIS A 37 -4.66 -26.15 -46.07
C HIS A 37 -3.91 -27.44 -46.44
N LEU A 38 -3.31 -28.11 -45.43
CA LEU A 38 -3.43 -29.58 -45.25
C LEU A 38 -3.00 -30.04 -43.83
N THR A 39 -3.28 -31.30 -43.50
CA THR A 39 -3.50 -31.83 -42.14
C THR A 39 -2.66 -33.07 -41.78
N VAL A 40 -2.25 -33.17 -40.50
CA VAL A 40 -2.29 -34.36 -39.62
C VAL A 40 -1.48 -35.66 -39.95
N ALA A 41 -0.60 -36.00 -39.00
CA ALA A 41 -0.19 -37.33 -38.45
C ALA A 41 0.85 -38.29 -39.07
N ASP A 42 1.72 -38.73 -38.13
CA ASP A 42 2.29 -40.07 -37.85
C ASP A 42 3.62 -40.61 -38.46
N LYS A 43 4.62 -40.71 -37.54
CA LYS A 43 5.63 -41.76 -37.25
C LYS A 43 6.21 -42.66 -38.37
N VAL A 44 7.55 -42.78 -38.38
CA VAL A 44 8.35 -44.02 -38.07
C VAL A 44 9.78 -43.59 -37.63
N ALA A 45 10.48 -44.40 -36.83
CA ALA A 45 11.80 -44.10 -36.23
C ALA A 45 12.98 -44.98 -36.74
N VAL A 46 14.18 -44.39 -36.86
CA VAL A 46 15.54 -45.01 -37.04
C VAL A 46 16.62 -43.99 -36.56
N GLY A 47 17.80 -44.32 -36.00
CA GLY A 47 18.27 -45.62 -35.50
C GLY A 47 19.81 -45.87 -35.42
N GLY A 48 20.69 -44.90 -35.06
CA GLY A 48 22.15 -45.15 -34.91
C GLY A 48 22.88 -44.06 -34.10
N TYR A 49 23.60 -44.37 -33.00
CA TYR A 49 24.90 -45.05 -32.83
C TYR A 49 26.15 -44.15 -32.99
N ILE A 50 26.93 -44.01 -31.91
CA ILE A 50 28.15 -43.20 -31.77
C ILE A 50 29.37 -44.13 -31.62
N PRO A 51 30.49 -43.92 -32.34
CA PRO A 51 31.74 -44.66 -32.13
C PRO A 51 32.70 -43.95 -31.15
N LYS A 52 33.40 -44.75 -30.33
CA LYS A 52 34.57 -44.34 -29.54
C LYS A 52 35.83 -44.26 -30.42
N PRO A 53 36.89 -43.59 -29.93
CA PRO A 53 38.24 -44.16 -30.06
C PRO A 53 38.97 -44.29 -28.71
N SER A 54 40.06 -45.07 -28.70
CA SER A 54 40.84 -45.41 -27.52
C SER A 54 42.35 -45.24 -27.73
N SER A 55 43.04 -44.77 -26.69
CA SER A 55 44.47 -44.91 -26.38
C SER A 55 45.54 -44.40 -27.37
N PHE A 56 46.50 -43.60 -26.87
CA PHE A 56 47.90 -44.05 -26.72
C PHE A 56 48.68 -43.20 -25.68
N LYS A 57 49.89 -43.63 -25.32
CA LYS A 57 50.72 -43.17 -24.17
C LYS A 57 51.63 -41.97 -24.47
N GLY A 58 52.05 -41.23 -23.43
CA GLY A 58 53.29 -40.44 -23.44
C GLY A 58 53.47 -39.42 -22.30
N ASP A 59 54.22 -39.78 -21.25
CA ASP A 59 54.85 -38.85 -20.28
C ASP A 59 56.21 -38.37 -20.86
N PRO A 60 56.71 -37.13 -20.58
CA PRO A 60 57.33 -36.87 -19.28
C PRO A 60 57.17 -35.45 -18.68
N ALA A 61 57.45 -35.41 -17.37
CA ALA A 61 57.34 -34.28 -16.44
C ALA A 61 58.06 -32.97 -16.79
N THR A 62 57.50 -31.85 -16.29
CA THR A 62 58.25 -30.89 -15.46
C THR A 62 57.32 -30.08 -14.54
N THR A 63 57.86 -29.64 -13.41
CA THR A 63 57.18 -29.00 -12.26
C THR A 63 56.71 -27.56 -12.49
N SER A 64 55.52 -27.20 -12.00
CA SER A 64 55.29 -25.94 -11.26
C SER A 64 54.04 -26.03 -10.35
N LEU A 65 53.92 -25.12 -9.38
CA LEU A 65 53.00 -25.25 -8.25
C LEU A 65 51.55 -24.82 -8.56
N THR A 66 50.57 -25.57 -8.05
CA THR A 66 49.18 -25.10 -7.90
C THR A 66 48.90 -24.74 -6.43
N PRO A 67 48.28 -23.57 -6.15
CA PRO A 67 47.88 -23.22 -4.80
C PRO A 67 46.66 -24.03 -4.38
N ARG A 68 46.72 -24.67 -3.21
CA ARG A 68 45.56 -25.38 -2.62
C ARG A 68 44.43 -24.39 -2.33
N SER A 69 43.34 -24.47 -3.08
CA SER A 69 42.06 -23.85 -2.71
C SER A 69 41.55 -24.49 -1.43
N GLY A 70 41.53 -23.70 -0.33
CA GLY A 70 41.01 -24.17 0.95
C GLY A 70 39.49 -24.39 0.94
N PRO A 71 38.95 -25.19 1.88
CA PRO A 71 37.53 -25.54 1.95
C PRO A 71 36.57 -24.33 2.10
N CYS A 72 37.10 -23.14 2.43
CA CYS A 72 36.34 -21.91 2.52
C CYS A 72 35.69 -21.50 1.18
N LYS A 73 36.38 -21.67 0.03
CA LYS A 73 35.77 -21.36 -1.28
C LYS A 73 34.63 -22.32 -1.63
N THR A 74 34.75 -23.59 -1.24
CA THR A 74 33.70 -24.60 -1.45
C THR A 74 32.51 -24.35 -0.52
N MET A 75 32.74 -23.92 0.73
CA MET A 75 31.65 -23.47 1.62
C MET A 75 30.95 -22.22 1.13
N LEU A 76 31.68 -21.21 0.61
CA LEU A 76 31.03 -20.03 0.02
C LEU A 76 30.16 -20.40 -1.19
N LEU A 77 30.65 -21.27 -2.09
CA LEU A 77 29.89 -21.72 -3.25
C LEU A 77 28.64 -22.50 -2.83
N ILE A 78 28.75 -23.39 -1.84
CA ILE A 78 27.60 -24.13 -1.29
C ILE A 78 26.62 -23.20 -0.58
N LEU A 79 27.08 -22.14 0.10
CA LEU A 79 26.22 -21.14 0.73
C LEU A 79 25.49 -20.29 -0.33
N HIS A 80 26.15 -19.88 -1.41
CA HIS A 80 25.50 -19.17 -2.52
C HIS A 80 24.50 -20.06 -3.26
N ILE A 81 24.82 -21.35 -3.45
CA ILE A 81 23.89 -22.34 -4.02
C ILE A 81 22.70 -22.58 -3.07
N LEU A 82 22.90 -22.57 -1.75
CA LEU A 82 21.81 -22.71 -0.77
C LEU A 82 20.94 -21.45 -0.66
N VAL A 83 21.51 -20.24 -0.78
CA VAL A 83 20.75 -18.99 -0.89
C VAL A 83 19.95 -18.97 -2.20
N GLY A 84 20.55 -19.34 -3.33
CA GLY A 84 19.85 -19.50 -4.61
C GLY A 84 18.77 -20.58 -4.61
N LEU A 85 18.98 -21.72 -3.93
CA LEU A 85 17.98 -22.77 -3.78
C LEU A 85 16.87 -22.44 -2.77
N SER A 86 17.13 -21.55 -1.81
CA SER A 86 16.09 -21.03 -0.91
C SER A 86 15.11 -20.13 -1.67
N ILE A 87 15.60 -19.40 -2.67
CA ILE A 87 14.77 -18.61 -3.60
C ILE A 87 14.01 -19.53 -4.57
N ALA A 88 14.62 -20.61 -5.05
CA ALA A 88 13.98 -21.58 -5.95
C ALA A 88 12.86 -22.42 -5.30
N ALA A 89 12.73 -22.42 -3.96
CA ALA A 89 11.67 -23.13 -3.25
C ALA A 89 10.29 -22.44 -3.30
N LEU A 90 10.23 -21.23 -3.89
CA LEU A 90 9.01 -20.43 -4.09
C LEU A 90 8.47 -20.47 -5.53
N SER A 91 8.72 -21.56 -6.28
CA SER A 91 8.07 -21.78 -7.58
C SER A 91 6.60 -22.23 -7.46
N SER A 92 5.80 -21.51 -6.67
CA SER A 92 4.40 -21.29 -7.04
C SER A 92 4.38 -20.54 -8.38
N ALA A 93 3.44 -20.85 -9.27
CA ALA A 93 3.29 -20.10 -10.51
C ALA A 93 3.17 -18.61 -10.18
N GLN A 94 4.15 -17.82 -10.62
CA GLN A 94 4.31 -16.46 -10.17
C GLN A 94 3.23 -15.59 -10.78
N PHE A 95 2.49 -14.88 -9.93
CA PHE A 95 1.33 -14.12 -10.37
C PHE A 95 1.75 -13.00 -11.34
N GLN A 96 1.24 -13.09 -12.57
CA GLN A 96 1.49 -12.11 -13.62
C GLN A 96 0.25 -11.21 -13.79
N PRO A 97 0.24 -9.97 -13.29
CA PRO A 97 -0.88 -9.05 -13.50
C PRO A 97 -0.98 -8.61 -14.98
N SER A 98 -2.07 -7.91 -15.34
CA SER A 98 -2.16 -7.23 -16.64
C SER A 98 -1.18 -6.05 -16.75
N GLU A 99 -1.16 -5.19 -15.73
CA GLU A 99 -0.21 -4.09 -15.56
C GLU A 99 0.56 -4.31 -14.27
N VAL A 100 1.88 -4.17 -14.37
CA VAL A 100 2.82 -4.39 -13.28
C VAL A 100 3.10 -3.06 -12.58
N PRO A 101 2.89 -2.94 -11.24
CA PRO A 101 3.31 -1.75 -10.50
C PRO A 101 4.84 -1.62 -10.54
N LEU A 102 5.34 -0.43 -10.82
CA LEU A 102 6.76 -0.10 -10.69
C LEU A 102 6.98 0.67 -9.36
N LEU A 103 6.82 1.99 -9.37
CA LEU A 103 6.89 2.83 -8.17
C LEU A 103 5.50 3.36 -7.82
N VAL A 104 4.98 3.06 -6.63
CA VAL A 104 3.63 3.45 -6.21
C VAL A 104 3.67 3.89 -4.75
N ARG A 105 3.50 5.20 -4.50
CA ARG A 105 3.82 5.81 -3.19
C ARG A 105 2.77 6.77 -2.65
N THR A 106 2.11 7.56 -3.50
CA THR A 106 1.10 8.57 -3.11
C THR A 106 0.06 8.71 -4.23
N PRO A 107 -1.11 9.36 -4.01
CA PRO A 107 -2.16 9.52 -5.03
C PRO A 107 -1.70 10.21 -6.31
N TYR A 108 -0.55 10.88 -6.26
CA TYR A 108 0.08 11.63 -7.33
C TYR A 108 1.46 11.06 -7.74
N PHE A 109 1.91 9.97 -7.12
CA PHE A 109 3.17 9.29 -7.46
C PHE A 109 2.93 7.78 -7.66
N SER A 110 2.65 7.41 -8.90
CA SER A 110 2.49 6.02 -9.33
C SER A 110 3.02 5.80 -10.74
N SER A 111 3.62 4.64 -11.02
CA SER A 111 3.97 4.20 -12.36
C SER A 111 3.71 2.71 -12.54
N TRP A 112 3.26 2.37 -13.74
CA TRP A 112 2.75 1.08 -14.17
C TRP A 112 3.31 0.77 -15.55
N VAL A 113 3.52 -0.50 -15.87
CA VAL A 113 3.85 -0.94 -17.22
C VAL A 113 3.11 -2.23 -17.55
N SER A 114 2.76 -2.44 -18.81
CA SER A 114 2.16 -3.68 -19.28
C SER A 114 3.05 -4.88 -18.97
N ARG A 115 2.46 -6.07 -18.80
CA ARG A 115 3.20 -7.33 -18.54
C ARG A 115 4.41 -7.54 -19.46
N ASN A 116 4.28 -7.18 -20.74
CA ASN A 116 5.44 -7.01 -21.61
C ASN A 116 5.99 -5.58 -21.43
N ILE A 117 7.19 -5.43 -20.86
CA ILE A 117 7.76 -4.11 -20.53
C ILE A 117 8.12 -3.25 -21.74
N PHE A 118 8.22 -3.87 -22.93
CA PHE A 118 8.51 -3.18 -24.18
C PHE A 118 7.25 -2.82 -24.98
N ASP A 119 6.07 -3.29 -24.54
CA ASP A 119 4.81 -3.02 -25.24
C ASP A 119 4.45 -1.54 -25.18
N ASP A 120 4.76 -0.82 -24.10
CA ASP A 120 4.50 0.62 -23.92
C ASP A 120 5.47 1.25 -22.90
N SER A 121 5.64 2.58 -22.94
CA SER A 121 6.37 3.30 -21.90
C SER A 121 5.59 3.27 -20.57
N PRO A 122 6.25 3.39 -19.40
CA PRO A 122 5.57 3.47 -18.11
C PRO A 122 4.52 4.58 -18.05
N LYS A 123 3.36 4.26 -17.45
CA LYS A 123 2.17 5.13 -17.35
C LYS A 123 1.75 5.34 -15.90
N PHE A 124 1.14 6.48 -15.64
CA PHE A 124 0.35 6.75 -14.45
C PHE A 124 -0.92 5.88 -14.48
N TRP A 125 -1.59 5.68 -13.34
CA TRP A 125 -2.72 4.74 -13.22
C TRP A 125 -3.89 5.03 -14.19
N ASN A 126 -4.03 6.27 -14.65
CA ASN A 126 -5.08 6.70 -15.58
C ASN A 126 -4.73 6.43 -17.06
N GLY A 127 -3.46 6.15 -17.37
CA GLY A 127 -2.94 5.94 -18.72
C GLY A 127 -2.02 7.04 -19.26
N ASP A 128 -1.84 8.16 -18.54
CA ASP A 128 -0.90 9.22 -18.93
C ASP A 128 0.56 8.73 -18.82
N ASN A 129 1.39 8.97 -19.83
CA ASN A 129 2.80 8.55 -19.80
C ASN A 129 3.57 9.21 -18.63
N VAL A 130 4.35 8.43 -17.89
CA VAL A 130 5.31 8.92 -16.88
C VAL A 130 6.66 8.28 -17.18
N THR A 131 7.21 8.63 -18.34
CA THR A 131 8.27 7.84 -18.98
C THR A 131 9.50 7.72 -18.09
N LEU A 132 10.00 6.48 -18.04
CA LEU A 132 11.30 6.09 -17.52
C LEU A 132 12.01 5.31 -18.64
N GLY A 133 13.22 5.72 -18.99
CA GLY A 133 14.05 5.08 -20.01
C GLY A 133 15.23 4.34 -19.40
N GLY A 134 15.55 3.16 -19.92
CA GLY A 134 16.59 2.30 -19.38
C GLY A 134 17.43 1.62 -20.45
N PHE A 135 18.75 1.79 -20.41
CA PHE A 135 19.69 1.04 -21.25
C PHE A 135 20.79 0.37 -20.41
N ILE A 136 21.34 -0.69 -20.98
CA ILE A 136 22.56 -1.35 -20.52
C ILE A 136 23.48 -1.55 -21.72
N LYS A 137 24.78 -1.56 -21.49
CA LYS A 137 25.80 -1.95 -22.48
C LYS A 137 26.67 -3.04 -21.86
N VAL A 138 26.83 -4.16 -22.56
CA VAL A 138 27.63 -5.33 -22.12
C VAL A 138 28.61 -5.68 -23.23
N ASP A 139 29.90 -5.70 -22.92
CA ASP A 139 30.99 -5.93 -23.88
C ASP A 139 30.85 -5.05 -25.16
N GLY A 140 30.48 -3.79 -24.96
CA GLY A 140 30.22 -2.82 -26.03
C GLY A 140 28.84 -2.93 -26.71
N THR A 141 28.07 -4.00 -26.46
CA THR A 141 26.76 -4.26 -27.09
C THR A 141 25.61 -3.61 -26.30
N PRO A 142 24.81 -2.73 -26.92
CA PRO A 142 23.72 -2.03 -26.22
C PRO A 142 22.39 -2.80 -26.22
N TYR A 143 21.69 -2.72 -25.08
CA TYR A 143 20.34 -3.26 -24.89
C TYR A 143 19.41 -2.22 -24.21
N GLU A 144 18.13 -2.22 -24.55
CA GLU A 144 17.05 -1.51 -23.85
C GLU A 144 16.42 -2.43 -22.79
N TRP A 145 16.28 -1.93 -21.56
CA TRP A 145 15.67 -2.64 -20.42
C TRP A 145 14.38 -1.99 -19.90
N MET A 146 14.09 -0.74 -20.26
CA MET A 146 12.81 -0.09 -19.96
C MET A 146 12.51 1.06 -20.92
N GLY A 147 11.24 1.21 -21.29
CA GLY A 147 10.76 2.28 -22.16
C GLY A 147 10.51 1.84 -23.60
N THR A 148 10.23 2.82 -24.47
CA THR A 148 9.90 2.59 -25.89
C THR A 148 10.83 3.34 -26.84
N ALA A 149 12.12 3.41 -26.54
CA ALA A 149 13.09 4.09 -27.40
C ALA A 149 13.16 3.47 -28.81
N TRP A 150 12.81 2.19 -28.93
CA TRP A 150 12.56 1.51 -30.20
C TRP A 150 11.36 2.05 -31.00
N LYS A 151 10.29 2.53 -30.35
CA LYS A 151 9.12 3.16 -31.01
C LYS A 151 9.34 4.63 -31.37
N ASP A 152 10.33 5.29 -30.76
CA ASP A 152 10.54 6.75 -30.80
C ASP A 152 11.07 7.28 -32.17
N GLY A 153 10.57 6.75 -33.28
CA GLY A 153 10.63 7.36 -34.61
C GLY A 153 12.03 7.65 -35.14
N GLY A 154 13.03 6.91 -34.64
CA GLY A 154 14.40 6.94 -35.11
C GLY A 154 15.49 7.21 -34.06
N LEU A 155 15.40 6.72 -32.81
CA LEU A 155 16.63 6.61 -32.01
C LEU A 155 17.61 5.63 -32.69
N ALA A 156 17.10 4.51 -33.20
CA ALA A 156 17.87 3.61 -34.04
C ALA A 156 18.30 4.27 -35.37
N ASP A 157 17.33 4.78 -36.14
CA ASP A 157 17.58 5.28 -37.50
C ASP A 157 18.37 6.60 -37.57
N ARG A 158 18.03 7.61 -36.74
CA ARG A 158 18.61 8.97 -36.83
C ARG A 158 19.98 9.06 -36.15
N ALA A 159 20.24 8.23 -35.15
CA ALA A 159 21.55 8.16 -34.50
C ALA A 159 22.45 7.07 -35.09
N GLY A 160 21.91 6.16 -35.91
CA GLY A 160 22.62 5.03 -36.52
C GLY A 160 22.98 3.94 -35.53
N MET A 161 22.10 3.66 -34.56
CA MET A 161 22.38 2.80 -33.41
C MET A 161 21.51 1.54 -33.47
N ASN A 162 22.14 0.38 -33.63
CA ASN A 162 21.45 -0.89 -33.46
C ASN A 162 21.58 -1.34 -32.01
N PHE A 163 20.46 -1.59 -31.33
CA PHE A 163 20.39 -2.11 -29.97
C PHE A 163 19.31 -3.19 -29.89
N SER A 164 19.48 -4.14 -28.97
CA SER A 164 18.50 -5.22 -28.74
C SER A 164 17.65 -4.91 -27.51
N PHE A 165 16.60 -5.70 -27.28
CA PHE A 165 15.97 -5.75 -25.95
C PHE A 165 16.76 -6.70 -25.05
N VAL A 166 16.74 -6.48 -23.75
CA VAL A 166 17.09 -7.56 -22.80
C VAL A 166 16.03 -8.66 -22.88
N GLU A 167 16.44 -9.91 -22.71
CA GLU A 167 15.51 -11.04 -22.62
C GLU A 167 14.93 -11.06 -21.20
N VAL A 168 13.60 -10.96 -21.04
CA VAL A 168 12.96 -11.02 -19.72
C VAL A 168 12.77 -12.50 -19.34
N ASP A 169 13.56 -12.96 -18.37
CA ASP A 169 13.56 -14.34 -17.88
C ASP A 169 12.42 -14.59 -16.87
N ASP A 170 12.16 -13.62 -15.99
CA ASP A 170 11.12 -13.69 -14.95
C ASP A 170 10.63 -12.31 -14.48
N ILE A 171 9.41 -12.25 -13.95
CA ILE A 171 8.80 -11.06 -13.34
C ILE A 171 8.20 -11.43 -11.98
N SER A 172 8.78 -10.90 -10.91
CA SER A 172 8.30 -11.08 -9.55
C SER A 172 7.54 -9.85 -9.06
N VAL A 173 6.26 -10.03 -8.71
CA VAL A 173 5.44 -9.01 -8.04
C VAL A 173 5.19 -9.42 -6.60
N THR A 174 5.68 -8.59 -5.67
CA THR A 174 5.55 -8.75 -4.21
C THR A 174 4.82 -7.54 -3.62
N PRO A 175 4.41 -7.57 -2.33
CA PRO A 175 3.71 -6.46 -1.67
C PRO A 175 4.40 -5.10 -1.83
N THR A 176 5.74 -5.04 -1.80
CA THR A 176 6.52 -3.78 -1.88
C THR A 176 7.44 -3.68 -3.10
N ARG A 177 7.84 -4.80 -3.72
CA ARG A 177 8.80 -4.82 -4.84
C ARG A 177 8.25 -5.42 -6.12
N THR A 178 8.74 -4.92 -7.24
CA THR A 178 8.68 -5.59 -8.54
C THR A 178 10.10 -5.86 -9.00
N VAL A 179 10.43 -7.11 -9.31
CA VAL A 179 11.75 -7.52 -9.83
C VAL A 179 11.58 -8.04 -11.25
N TYR A 180 12.34 -7.49 -12.19
CA TYR A 180 12.53 -8.06 -13.51
C TYR A 180 13.89 -8.76 -13.55
N SER A 181 13.89 -10.08 -13.66
CA SER A 181 15.10 -10.85 -13.95
C SER A 181 15.27 -10.92 -15.45
N VAL A 182 16.41 -10.46 -15.95
CA VAL A 182 16.67 -10.30 -17.39
C VAL A 182 18.07 -10.75 -17.77
N SER A 183 18.24 -11.15 -19.03
CA SER A 183 19.52 -11.48 -19.64
C SER A 183 19.92 -10.44 -20.72
N ALA A 184 21.14 -9.95 -20.63
CA ALA A 184 21.76 -8.98 -21.54
C ALA A 184 23.08 -9.56 -22.06
N GLY A 185 23.01 -10.37 -23.12
CA GLY A 185 24.16 -11.12 -23.61
C GLY A 185 24.65 -12.12 -22.55
N PRO A 186 25.93 -12.10 -22.15
CA PRO A 186 26.46 -13.00 -21.13
C PRO A 186 26.07 -12.62 -19.69
N MET A 187 25.52 -11.42 -19.46
CA MET A 187 25.16 -10.93 -18.12
C MET A 187 23.69 -11.19 -17.78
N ARG A 188 23.42 -11.58 -16.53
CA ARG A 188 22.09 -11.64 -15.92
C ARG A 188 21.93 -10.50 -14.93
N LEU A 189 20.77 -9.85 -14.93
CA LEU A 189 20.49 -8.70 -14.07
C LEU A 189 19.11 -8.79 -13.44
N ASN A 190 18.99 -8.23 -12.22
CA ASN A 190 17.72 -8.02 -11.56
C ASN A 190 17.46 -6.51 -11.46
N PHE A 191 16.51 -5.99 -12.25
CA PHE A 191 16.02 -4.63 -12.13
C PHE A 191 14.86 -4.60 -11.13
N THR A 192 15.10 -4.03 -9.94
CA THR A 192 14.10 -4.01 -8.86
C THR A 192 13.56 -2.62 -8.60
N PHE A 193 12.23 -2.49 -8.64
CA PHE A 193 11.48 -1.32 -8.23
C PHE A 193 10.92 -1.55 -6.82
N LEU A 194 11.40 -0.78 -5.83
CA LEU A 194 11.00 -0.91 -4.42
C LEU A 194 10.19 0.33 -3.99
N SER A 195 8.97 0.10 -3.52
CA SER A 195 8.11 1.10 -2.88
C SER A 195 7.90 0.76 -1.40
N PRO A 196 8.71 1.30 -0.48
CA PRO A 196 8.58 1.01 0.96
C PRO A 196 7.22 1.47 1.50
N VAL A 197 6.56 0.67 2.35
CA VAL A 197 5.30 1.06 3.01
C VAL A 197 5.60 1.96 4.21
N GLU A 198 6.00 3.19 3.91
CA GLU A 198 6.50 4.21 4.85
C GLU A 198 6.06 5.62 4.41
N SER A 199 6.22 6.64 5.27
CA SER A 199 5.71 8.01 4.99
C SER A 199 6.57 8.89 4.07
N PHE A 200 7.79 8.49 3.71
CA PHE A 200 8.68 9.33 2.88
C PHE A 200 8.40 9.14 1.37
N PRO A 201 8.16 10.19 0.58
CA PRO A 201 7.51 10.10 -0.74
C PRO A 201 8.46 9.70 -1.89
N PHE A 202 9.36 8.75 -1.63
CA PHE A 202 10.33 8.22 -2.59
C PHE A 202 10.20 6.70 -2.73
N GLY A 203 10.63 6.18 -3.87
CA GLY A 203 10.88 4.76 -4.12
C GLY A 203 12.25 4.56 -4.75
N TYR A 204 12.80 3.35 -4.65
CA TYR A 204 14.10 2.99 -5.21
C TYR A 204 13.95 2.22 -6.52
N ILE A 205 14.92 2.40 -7.40
CA ILE A 205 15.22 1.50 -8.51
C ILE A 205 16.65 1.01 -8.27
N TYR A 206 16.85 -0.30 -8.19
CA TYR A 206 18.19 -0.85 -8.03
C TYR A 206 18.48 -2.02 -8.95
N VAL A 207 19.76 -2.20 -9.25
CA VAL A 207 20.26 -3.19 -10.21
C VAL A 207 21.34 -4.04 -9.57
N ASP A 208 21.08 -5.35 -9.50
CA ASP A 208 22.06 -6.39 -9.20
C ASP A 208 22.46 -7.07 -10.52
N ALA A 209 23.73 -7.42 -10.72
CA ALA A 209 24.21 -8.08 -11.93
C ALA A 209 25.18 -9.24 -11.62
N ILE A 210 25.13 -10.30 -12.43
CA ILE A 210 26.03 -11.47 -12.35
C ILE A 210 26.28 -12.06 -13.73
N SER A 211 27.51 -12.52 -14.00
CA SER A 211 27.84 -13.24 -15.23
C SER A 211 27.11 -14.60 -15.27
N GLY A 212 26.47 -14.88 -16.41
CA GLY A 212 25.81 -16.14 -16.71
C GLY A 212 26.74 -17.24 -17.23
N ASP A 213 27.92 -16.89 -17.73
CA ASP A 213 28.94 -17.84 -18.23
C ASP A 213 30.14 -18.01 -17.28
N GLY A 214 30.26 -17.16 -16.26
CA GLY A 214 31.35 -17.12 -15.29
C GLY A 214 32.55 -16.27 -15.71
N GLY A 215 32.47 -15.58 -16.85
CA GLY A 215 33.42 -14.59 -17.34
C GLY A 215 33.31 -13.24 -16.64
N SER A 216 34.26 -12.36 -16.95
CA SER A 216 34.23 -10.94 -16.57
C SER A 216 33.86 -10.13 -17.81
N HIS A 217 32.94 -9.19 -17.66
CA HIS A 217 32.36 -8.43 -18.77
C HIS A 217 32.33 -6.94 -18.46
N ASP A 218 32.52 -6.12 -19.49
CA ASP A 218 32.46 -4.66 -19.38
C ASP A 218 31.00 -4.20 -19.35
N VAL A 219 30.54 -3.60 -18.25
CA VAL A 219 29.12 -3.27 -18.03
C VAL A 219 28.90 -1.80 -17.72
N GLN A 220 28.04 -1.14 -18.52
CA GLN A 220 27.53 0.21 -18.23
C GLN A 220 26.00 0.24 -18.17
N LEU A 221 25.46 0.89 -17.14
CA LEU A 221 24.03 1.08 -16.93
C LEU A 221 23.63 2.53 -17.19
N TYR A 222 22.41 2.73 -17.67
CA TYR A 222 21.79 4.04 -17.89
C TYR A 222 20.32 4.02 -17.45
N CYS A 223 19.89 5.09 -16.79
CA CYS A 223 18.48 5.33 -16.45
C CYS A 223 18.15 6.83 -16.64
N ASP A 224 17.00 7.13 -17.24
CA ASP A 224 16.46 8.48 -17.37
C ASP A 224 14.97 8.58 -16.97
N ILE A 225 14.54 9.78 -16.61
CA ILE A 225 13.12 10.15 -16.48
C ILE A 225 12.81 11.40 -17.29
N THR A 226 11.54 11.57 -17.68
CA THR A 226 11.03 12.77 -18.37
C THR A 226 10.35 13.76 -17.42
N GLY A 227 9.99 14.93 -17.93
CA GLY A 227 9.13 15.89 -17.21
C GLY A 227 7.66 15.44 -17.06
N GLU A 228 7.25 14.31 -17.65
CA GLU A 228 5.82 13.95 -17.77
C GLU A 228 5.15 13.58 -16.44
N TRP A 229 5.95 13.29 -15.40
CA TRP A 229 5.48 13.07 -14.04
C TRP A 229 4.88 14.32 -13.37
N LEU A 230 5.07 15.52 -13.95
CA LEU A 230 4.67 16.81 -13.35
C LEU A 230 3.30 17.34 -13.80
N SER A 231 2.76 16.86 -14.92
CA SER A 231 1.49 17.37 -15.46
C SER A 231 0.85 16.40 -16.46
N ASP A 232 -0.48 16.41 -16.52
CA ASP A 232 -1.29 15.82 -17.59
C ASP A 232 -1.18 16.65 -18.90
N ASP A 233 -0.84 17.94 -18.84
CA ASP A 233 -0.58 18.77 -20.02
C ASP A 233 0.89 18.75 -20.44
N ARG A 234 1.17 18.01 -21.52
CA ARG A 234 2.53 17.88 -22.10
C ARG A 234 3.12 19.19 -22.66
N LYS A 235 2.35 20.26 -22.76
CA LYS A 235 2.84 21.59 -23.20
C LYS A 235 3.24 22.50 -22.05
N ASP A 236 3.11 22.08 -20.80
CA ASP A 236 3.55 22.90 -19.68
C ASP A 236 5.06 23.09 -19.65
N ASP A 237 5.49 24.34 -19.49
CA ASP A 237 6.88 24.72 -19.26
C ASP A 237 7.38 24.14 -17.93
N ILE A 238 8.53 23.47 -17.94
CA ILE A 238 9.24 23.03 -16.74
C ILE A 238 10.57 23.76 -16.56
N THR A 239 11.03 23.78 -15.31
CA THR A 239 12.35 24.27 -14.91
C THR A 239 13.08 23.17 -14.16
N TRP A 240 14.41 23.15 -14.25
CA TRP A 240 15.23 22.14 -13.59
C TRP A 240 16.55 22.66 -13.06
N GLU A 241 17.05 21.98 -12.03
CA GLU A 241 18.32 22.20 -11.36
C GLU A 241 19.01 20.84 -11.17
N ASN A 242 20.30 20.75 -11.50
CA ASN A 242 21.15 19.61 -11.17
C ASN A 242 21.98 19.98 -9.94
N VAL A 243 21.89 19.18 -8.87
CA VAL A 243 22.59 19.43 -7.61
C VAL A 243 23.59 18.31 -7.34
N THR A 244 24.84 18.70 -7.12
CA THR A 244 26.00 17.80 -7.05
C THR A 244 26.68 17.95 -5.69
N SER A 245 26.90 16.85 -4.97
CA SER A 245 27.66 16.87 -3.70
C SER A 245 28.46 15.57 -3.53
N ASP A 246 29.44 15.58 -2.62
CA ASP A 246 30.25 14.41 -2.24
C ASP A 246 29.43 13.22 -1.71
N SER A 247 28.14 13.41 -1.38
CA SER A 247 27.30 12.41 -0.70
C SER A 247 26.04 11.99 -1.45
N MET A 248 25.63 12.78 -2.44
CA MET A 248 24.40 12.61 -3.21
C MET A 248 24.43 13.49 -4.46
N PHE A 249 23.94 12.95 -5.57
CA PHE A 249 23.57 13.70 -6.76
C PHE A 249 22.05 13.67 -6.93
N PHE A 250 21.43 14.78 -7.36
CA PHE A 250 20.04 14.75 -7.82
C PHE A 250 19.70 15.75 -8.92
N HIS A 251 18.75 15.34 -9.76
CA HIS A 251 17.95 16.23 -10.61
C HIS A 251 16.74 16.69 -9.80
N LYS A 252 16.43 17.98 -9.84
CA LYS A 252 15.21 18.59 -9.26
C LYS A 252 14.45 19.29 -10.39
N ILE A 253 13.18 18.94 -10.57
CA ILE A 253 12.38 19.35 -11.72
C ILE A 253 11.01 19.80 -11.22
N GLN A 254 10.49 20.90 -11.74
CA GLN A 254 9.21 21.50 -11.32
C GLN A 254 8.53 22.22 -12.50
N LEU A 255 7.20 22.38 -12.43
CA LEU A 255 6.49 23.28 -13.35
C LEU A 255 6.95 24.74 -13.17
N LYS A 256 6.94 25.51 -14.25
CA LYS A 256 7.24 26.95 -14.24
C LYS A 256 6.05 27.79 -13.73
N SER A 257 4.85 27.22 -13.77
CA SER A 257 3.61 27.79 -13.24
C SER A 257 2.77 26.65 -12.67
N ASP A 258 2.43 26.76 -11.39
CA ASP A 258 1.79 25.77 -10.52
C ASP A 258 0.30 26.07 -10.22
N ASN A 259 -0.21 27.22 -10.68
CA ASN A 259 -1.59 27.69 -10.45
C ASN A 259 -2.71 26.89 -11.17
N LYS A 260 -2.49 25.61 -11.52
CA LYS A 260 -3.53 24.73 -12.06
C LYS A 260 -4.17 23.91 -10.93
N PRO A 261 -5.50 23.74 -10.91
CA PRO A 261 -6.14 22.82 -9.96
C PRO A 261 -5.72 21.38 -10.28
N ALA A 262 -5.31 20.63 -9.26
CA ALA A 262 -4.92 19.23 -9.42
C ALA A 262 -6.08 18.39 -9.99
N THR A 263 -5.75 17.47 -10.88
CA THR A 263 -6.70 16.57 -11.55
C THR A 263 -6.48 15.13 -11.04
N ASN A 264 -6.30 14.18 -11.96
CA ASN A 264 -5.72 12.88 -11.64
C ASN A 264 -4.24 13.03 -11.26
N MET A 265 -3.52 13.96 -11.90
CA MET A 265 -2.14 14.37 -11.56
C MET A 265 -2.14 15.67 -10.74
N ALA A 266 -1.08 15.94 -9.98
CA ALA A 266 -0.92 17.17 -9.22
C ALA A 266 0.06 18.11 -9.91
N HIS A 267 -0.23 19.41 -9.89
CA HIS A 267 0.58 20.46 -10.52
C HIS A 267 1.39 21.32 -9.50
N ASP A 268 1.34 20.96 -8.22
CA ASP A 268 1.98 21.67 -7.08
C ASP A 268 3.17 20.89 -6.48
N GLY A 269 3.64 19.85 -7.17
CA GLY A 269 4.73 18.98 -6.71
C GLY A 269 6.07 19.25 -7.39
N LEU A 270 7.13 18.78 -6.73
CA LEU A 270 8.49 18.77 -7.25
C LEU A 270 8.96 17.34 -7.45
N LEU A 271 9.50 17.05 -8.64
CA LEU A 271 10.05 15.76 -9.02
C LEU A 271 11.56 15.73 -8.74
N TYR A 272 12.00 14.68 -8.06
CA TYR A 272 13.40 14.42 -7.74
C TYR A 272 13.85 13.08 -8.32
N PHE A 273 15.03 13.06 -8.93
CA PHE A 273 15.72 11.83 -9.35
C PHE A 273 17.15 11.86 -8.81
N ALA A 274 17.45 10.97 -7.87
CA ALA A 274 18.63 11.03 -7.03
C ALA A 274 19.42 9.72 -7.00
N THR A 275 20.70 9.81 -6.65
CA THR A 275 21.60 8.67 -6.43
C THR A 275 22.74 9.08 -5.50
N GLN A 276 23.50 8.11 -4.99
CA GLN A 276 24.75 8.38 -4.28
C GLN A 276 25.94 8.17 -5.22
N PRO A 277 26.97 9.04 -5.16
CA PRO A 277 28.27 8.72 -5.76
C PRO A 277 28.80 7.42 -5.12
N ASP A 278 29.00 6.40 -5.95
CA ASP A 278 29.60 5.13 -5.56
C ASP A 278 31.11 5.16 -5.88
N SER A 279 31.94 4.64 -4.97
CA SER A 279 33.39 4.56 -5.18
C SER A 279 33.79 3.45 -6.16
N ASN A 280 32.89 2.53 -6.48
CA ASN A 280 33.15 1.36 -7.32
C ASN A 280 32.64 1.53 -8.77
N SER A 281 31.93 2.62 -9.08
CA SER A 281 31.43 2.90 -10.43
C SER A 281 31.65 4.36 -10.82
N ASN A 282 31.99 4.59 -12.09
CA ASN A 282 32.17 5.93 -12.62
C ASN A 282 30.79 6.52 -12.98
N MET A 283 30.12 7.09 -11.98
CA MET A 283 28.82 7.73 -12.15
C MET A 283 28.94 9.05 -12.94
N THR A 284 28.16 9.16 -14.02
CA THR A 284 28.02 10.37 -14.83
C THR A 284 26.55 10.73 -15.00
N TRP A 285 26.27 11.99 -15.34
CA TRP A 285 24.91 12.55 -15.34
C TRP A 285 24.69 13.54 -16.48
N ASN A 286 23.43 13.80 -16.83
CA ASN A 286 23.07 14.84 -17.79
C ASN A 286 21.59 15.22 -17.68
N SER A 287 21.25 16.47 -17.98
CA SER A 287 19.89 16.85 -18.38
C SER A 287 19.86 17.46 -19.78
N GLY A 288 18.74 17.34 -20.49
CA GLY A 288 18.54 17.94 -21.83
C GLY A 288 17.78 17.03 -22.80
N GLY A 289 17.71 17.40 -24.08
CA GLY A 289 16.89 16.71 -25.09
C GLY A 289 17.15 15.21 -25.23
N GLN A 290 16.09 14.39 -25.09
CA GLN A 290 16.09 12.92 -25.04
C GLN A 290 17.01 12.27 -26.07
N MET A 291 16.80 12.58 -27.35
CA MET A 291 17.53 12.01 -28.48
C MET A 291 19.04 12.23 -28.36
N ALA A 292 19.45 13.44 -27.95
CA ALA A 292 20.86 13.79 -27.78
C ALA A 292 21.50 13.08 -26.58
N ARG A 293 20.79 12.98 -25.44
CA ARG A 293 21.32 12.34 -24.23
C ARG A 293 21.51 10.84 -24.41
N ARG A 294 20.49 10.14 -24.91
CA ARG A 294 20.54 8.69 -25.16
C ARG A 294 21.61 8.33 -26.20
N SER A 295 21.66 9.09 -27.30
CA SER A 295 22.71 8.90 -28.34
C SER A 295 24.12 9.18 -27.84
N PHE A 296 24.30 10.08 -26.88
CA PHE A 296 25.61 10.35 -26.28
C PHE A 296 26.06 9.18 -25.40
N PHE A 297 25.17 8.62 -24.57
CA PHE A 297 25.49 7.44 -23.76
C PHE A 297 25.95 6.26 -24.62
N PHE A 298 25.20 5.86 -25.65
CA PHE A 298 25.60 4.71 -26.48
C PHE A 298 26.97 4.87 -27.15
N LYS A 299 27.31 6.09 -27.59
CA LYS A 299 28.59 6.41 -28.24
C LYS A 299 29.78 6.44 -27.28
N ASN A 300 29.57 6.87 -26.03
CA ASN A 300 30.67 7.15 -25.08
C ASN A 300 30.68 6.23 -23.85
N SER A 301 29.69 5.35 -23.68
CA SER A 301 29.42 4.56 -22.46
C SER A 301 29.19 5.40 -21.19
N ALA A 302 29.09 6.71 -21.31
CA ALA A 302 29.03 7.67 -20.21
C ALA A 302 28.27 8.95 -20.64
N LEU A 303 28.00 9.82 -19.69
CA LEU A 303 27.34 11.12 -19.88
C LEU A 303 28.31 12.30 -19.69
N SER A 304 27.93 13.47 -20.22
CA SER A 304 28.83 14.62 -20.32
C SER A 304 28.99 15.45 -19.04
N ASN A 305 28.29 15.12 -17.94
CA ASN A 305 28.31 15.86 -16.67
C ASN A 305 27.96 17.35 -16.85
N THR A 306 26.90 17.63 -17.63
CA THR A 306 26.42 18.99 -17.92
C THR A 306 24.92 19.15 -17.68
N GLN A 307 24.51 20.38 -17.40
CA GLN A 307 23.10 20.78 -17.43
C GLN A 307 22.81 21.47 -18.77
N ASP A 308 21.70 21.10 -19.43
CA ASP A 308 21.17 21.88 -20.55
C ASP A 308 20.54 23.18 -20.01
N PRO A 309 20.99 24.37 -20.43
CA PRO A 309 20.43 25.65 -19.97
C PRO A 309 19.10 26.00 -20.65
N ASN A 310 18.72 25.29 -21.73
CA ASN A 310 17.53 25.59 -22.52
C ASN A 310 16.29 24.92 -21.91
N LEU A 311 15.76 25.57 -20.87
CA LEU A 311 14.48 25.24 -20.24
C LEU A 311 13.35 25.26 -21.28
N ARG A 312 12.44 24.29 -21.21
CA ARG A 312 11.40 24.03 -22.21
C ARG A 312 10.20 23.29 -21.60
N CYS A 313 9.17 23.07 -22.40
CA CYS A 313 8.01 22.29 -21.97
C CYS A 313 8.26 20.78 -21.89
N ILE A 314 7.39 20.08 -21.15
CA ILE A 314 7.46 18.63 -20.92
C ILE A 314 7.68 17.83 -22.21
N ASN A 315 6.91 18.10 -23.27
CA ASN A 315 7.14 17.54 -24.60
C ASN A 315 6.68 18.48 -25.73
N CYS A 316 7.63 19.24 -26.28
CA CYS A 316 7.45 20.12 -27.44
C CYS A 316 8.12 19.56 -28.72
N GLY A 317 8.41 18.25 -28.76
CA GLY A 317 9.12 17.58 -29.86
C GLY A 317 10.61 17.31 -29.62
N ASP A 318 11.22 17.93 -28.60
CA ASP A 318 12.51 17.51 -28.01
C ASP A 318 12.37 17.48 -26.47
N PRO A 319 11.65 16.47 -25.93
CA PRO A 319 11.38 16.37 -24.50
C PRO A 319 12.71 16.29 -23.72
N PRO A 320 12.86 17.03 -22.62
CA PRO A 320 14.04 16.93 -21.78
C PRO A 320 13.98 15.65 -20.94
N VAL A 321 15.11 14.95 -20.86
CA VAL A 321 15.33 13.86 -19.91
C VAL A 321 16.34 14.25 -18.85
N PHE A 322 16.26 13.55 -17.72
CA PHE A 322 17.09 13.70 -16.53
C PHE A 322 17.72 12.34 -16.25
N ALA A 323 19.03 12.22 -16.49
CA ALA A 323 19.68 10.93 -16.67
C ALA A 323 20.89 10.72 -15.75
N PHE A 324 21.09 9.45 -15.39
CA PHE A 324 22.29 8.89 -14.80
C PHE A 324 22.87 7.79 -15.69
N ALA A 325 24.18 7.66 -15.67
CA ALA A 325 24.88 6.50 -16.20
C ALA A 325 25.96 6.04 -15.20
N ASN A 326 26.04 4.74 -14.97
CA ASN A 326 27.00 4.11 -14.07
C ASN A 326 27.84 3.13 -14.87
N ASP A 327 29.13 3.43 -15.04
CA ASP A 327 30.10 2.52 -15.63
C ASP A 327 30.73 1.66 -14.52
N LEU A 328 30.52 0.34 -14.61
CA LEU A 328 30.97 -0.66 -13.63
C LEU A 328 32.32 -1.29 -14.04
N GLY A 329 32.77 -1.06 -15.28
CA GLY A 329 33.90 -1.76 -15.89
C GLY A 329 33.73 -3.28 -15.95
N ASP A 330 34.86 -3.98 -15.97
CA ASP A 330 34.95 -5.45 -16.01
C ASP A 330 34.45 -6.10 -14.69
N ILE A 331 33.25 -6.68 -14.70
CA ILE A 331 32.66 -7.37 -13.54
C ILE A 331 32.28 -8.83 -13.83
N THR A 332 32.41 -9.67 -12.79
CA THR A 332 31.78 -11.01 -12.71
C THR A 332 30.46 -10.96 -11.94
N SER A 333 30.32 -10.02 -11.00
CA SER A 333 29.08 -9.64 -10.33
C SER A 333 29.19 -8.22 -9.75
N THR A 334 28.06 -7.59 -9.47
CA THR A 334 28.03 -6.38 -8.63
C THR A 334 28.60 -6.66 -7.24
N SER A 335 29.36 -5.71 -6.68
CA SER A 335 29.85 -5.76 -5.28
C SER A 335 28.85 -5.13 -4.30
N GLN A 336 28.07 -4.17 -4.78
CA GLN A 336 26.86 -3.58 -4.21
C GLN A 336 25.89 -3.27 -5.37
N PRO A 337 24.57 -3.21 -5.14
CA PRO A 337 23.62 -2.82 -6.18
C PRO A 337 23.87 -1.37 -6.63
N VAL A 338 23.64 -1.07 -7.91
CA VAL A 338 23.49 0.33 -8.35
C VAL A 338 22.11 0.82 -7.89
N VAL A 339 22.04 2.00 -7.28
CA VAL A 339 20.79 2.52 -6.67
C VAL A 339 20.47 3.91 -7.19
N TRP A 340 19.25 4.08 -7.71
CA TRP A 340 18.62 5.36 -7.96
C TRP A 340 17.34 5.48 -7.11
N ALA A 341 16.92 6.71 -6.82
CA ALA A 341 15.68 6.99 -6.11
C ALA A 341 14.88 8.07 -6.85
N ILE A 342 13.57 7.84 -6.99
CA ILE A 342 12.63 8.83 -7.57
C ILE A 342 11.64 9.22 -6.49
N GLY A 343 11.30 10.51 -6.41
CA GLY A 343 10.31 11.03 -5.49
C GLY A 343 9.51 12.19 -6.07
N TYR A 344 8.21 12.22 -5.78
CA TYR A 344 7.32 13.34 -6.10
C TYR A 344 6.86 13.99 -4.80
N VAL A 345 7.29 15.22 -4.56
CA VAL A 345 7.21 15.87 -3.25
C VAL A 345 6.28 17.06 -3.29
N ARG A 346 5.21 17.01 -2.50
CA ARG A 346 4.24 18.10 -2.29
C ARG A 346 4.37 18.65 -0.87
N ASN A 347 4.27 19.96 -0.70
CA ASN A 347 4.23 20.62 0.62
C ASN A 347 3.56 22.00 0.50
N PRO A 348 2.30 22.18 0.94
CA PRO A 348 1.47 21.23 1.69
C PRO A 348 1.07 19.98 0.89
N VAL A 349 0.56 18.96 1.58
CA VAL A 349 -0.06 17.78 0.92
C VAL A 349 -1.58 17.87 0.86
N ILE A 350 -2.20 18.60 1.79
CA ILE A 350 -3.64 18.75 1.91
C ILE A 350 -3.96 20.14 2.47
N THR A 351 -5.05 20.75 1.99
CA THR A 351 -5.60 21.98 2.57
C THR A 351 -6.90 21.64 3.27
N ARG A 352 -6.97 21.83 4.58
CA ARG A 352 -8.13 21.49 5.41
C ARG A 352 -8.81 22.75 5.92
N THR A 353 -10.02 23.04 5.46
CA THR A 353 -10.79 24.25 5.86
C THR A 353 -9.96 25.54 5.74
N GLY A 354 -9.17 25.66 4.66
CA GLY A 354 -8.24 26.77 4.43
C GLY A 354 -6.88 26.69 5.14
N GLN A 355 -6.67 25.72 6.03
CA GLN A 355 -5.38 25.47 6.67
C GLN A 355 -4.55 24.48 5.86
N GLN A 356 -3.41 24.94 5.33
CA GLN A 356 -2.43 24.09 4.66
C GLN A 356 -1.70 23.20 5.68
N LEU A 357 -1.78 21.87 5.52
CA LEU A 357 -1.08 20.91 6.38
C LEU A 357 0.16 20.34 5.68
N LYS A 358 1.27 20.30 6.42
CA LYS A 358 2.56 19.81 5.92
C LYS A 358 2.58 18.27 5.90
N PRO A 359 3.37 17.63 5.02
CA PRO A 359 3.55 16.18 5.07
C PRO A 359 4.28 15.75 6.35
N TYR A 360 3.95 14.56 6.83
CA TYR A 360 4.45 14.02 8.10
C TYR A 360 5.98 13.94 8.18
N TRP A 361 6.69 13.68 7.07
CA TRP A 361 8.15 13.61 7.07
C TRP A 361 8.83 14.92 7.50
N THR A 362 8.14 16.08 7.45
CA THR A 362 8.65 17.35 7.97
C THR A 362 8.84 17.37 9.50
N THR A 363 8.32 16.37 10.22
CA THR A 363 8.59 16.18 11.65
C THR A 363 10.01 15.69 11.92
N ALA A 364 10.61 14.96 10.98
CA ALA A 364 11.98 14.44 11.06
C ALA A 364 12.99 15.33 10.32
N TYR A 365 12.62 15.87 9.16
CA TYR A 365 13.52 16.61 8.28
C TYR A 365 13.02 18.03 7.99
N SER A 366 13.82 19.04 8.33
CA SER A 366 13.52 20.45 8.02
C SER A 366 13.62 20.78 6.53
N ARG A 367 14.36 19.98 5.76
CA ARG A 367 14.53 20.12 4.31
C ARG A 367 14.33 18.79 3.63
N ILE A 368 13.87 18.82 2.38
CA ILE A 368 13.70 17.60 1.58
C ILE A 368 15.05 16.97 1.22
N GLU A 369 16.11 17.76 1.02
CA GLU A 369 17.44 17.22 0.70
C GLU A 369 18.03 16.41 1.85
N ASP A 370 17.79 16.80 3.10
CA ASP A 370 18.22 16.06 4.30
C ASP A 370 17.53 14.68 4.37
N GLY A 371 16.21 14.66 4.12
CA GLY A 371 15.42 13.42 4.09
C GLY A 371 15.77 12.52 2.91
N MET A 372 16.04 13.09 1.73
CA MET A 372 16.45 12.36 0.53
C MET A 372 17.84 11.71 0.70
N LEU A 373 18.78 12.40 1.33
CA LEU A 373 20.08 11.84 1.69
C LEU A 373 19.95 10.71 2.74
N ALA A 374 19.05 10.86 3.72
CA ALA A 374 18.77 9.81 4.70
C ALA A 374 18.15 8.59 4.03
N PHE A 375 17.16 8.78 3.15
CA PHE A 375 16.51 7.73 2.37
C PHE A 375 17.52 6.95 1.51
N LEU A 376 18.40 7.63 0.77
CA LEU A 376 19.43 6.96 -0.01
C LEU A 376 20.38 6.10 0.86
N LYS A 377 20.81 6.62 2.02
CA LYS A 377 21.68 5.90 2.95
C LYS A 377 21.00 4.71 3.63
N ASP A 378 19.70 4.78 3.84
CA ASP A 378 18.88 3.72 4.45
C ASP A 378 18.59 2.55 3.49
N PHE A 379 18.99 2.64 2.21
CA PHE A 379 18.65 1.64 1.17
C PHE A 379 18.83 0.17 1.59
N SER A 380 19.96 -0.18 2.22
CA SER A 380 20.23 -1.55 2.66
C SER A 380 19.23 -2.03 3.71
N ASP A 381 18.89 -1.16 4.66
CA ASP A 381 17.95 -1.46 5.74
C ASP A 381 16.51 -1.44 5.19
N ALA A 382 16.16 -0.48 4.33
CA ALA A 382 14.88 -0.43 3.63
C ALA A 382 14.62 -1.68 2.77
N LYS A 383 15.64 -2.19 2.07
CA LYS A 383 15.58 -3.47 1.33
C LYS A 383 15.31 -4.64 2.26
N ALA A 384 16.06 -4.76 3.37
CA ALA A 384 15.90 -5.85 4.34
C ALA A 384 14.53 -5.82 5.07
N ARG A 385 14.04 -4.62 5.42
CA ARG A 385 12.69 -4.42 5.97
C ARG A 385 11.63 -4.86 4.95
N ALA A 386 11.76 -4.42 3.70
CA ALA A 386 10.85 -4.77 2.61
C ALA A 386 10.81 -6.27 2.32
N GLU A 387 11.98 -6.93 2.28
CA GLU A 387 12.11 -8.38 2.13
C GLU A 387 11.38 -9.14 3.25
N THR A 388 11.62 -8.75 4.51
CA THR A 388 10.95 -9.35 5.68
C THR A 388 9.43 -9.17 5.63
N PHE A 389 8.96 -8.00 5.20
CA PHE A 389 7.54 -7.67 5.09
C PHE A 389 6.85 -8.45 3.97
N ASP A 390 7.47 -8.50 2.79
CA ASP A 390 6.99 -9.28 1.65
C ASP A 390 6.90 -10.77 2.01
N GLU A 391 7.96 -11.34 2.60
CA GLU A 391 8.01 -12.75 3.01
C GLU A 391 6.90 -13.10 3.99
N LYS A 392 6.64 -12.25 5.00
CA LYS A 392 5.54 -12.45 5.96
C LYS A 392 4.20 -12.53 5.24
N ILE A 393 3.88 -11.54 4.41
CA ILE A 393 2.58 -11.44 3.74
C ILE A 393 2.38 -12.57 2.73
N VAL A 394 3.38 -12.85 1.89
CA VAL A 394 3.32 -13.92 0.89
C VAL A 394 3.24 -15.29 1.56
N SER A 395 3.98 -15.52 2.65
CA SER A 395 3.91 -16.77 3.42
C SER A 395 2.56 -16.97 4.10
N GLU A 396 1.97 -15.92 4.68
CA GLU A 396 0.66 -16.01 5.33
C GLU A 396 -0.48 -16.19 4.32
N ALA A 397 -0.49 -15.42 3.23
CA ALA A 397 -1.49 -15.57 2.16
C ALA A 397 -1.34 -16.91 1.42
N GLY A 398 -0.11 -17.39 1.23
CA GLY A 398 0.19 -18.68 0.59
C GLY A 398 -0.38 -19.90 1.34
N LYS A 399 -0.74 -19.76 2.63
CA LYS A 399 -1.46 -20.80 3.40
C LYS A 399 -2.90 -20.99 2.91
N VAL A 400 -3.47 -20.01 2.20
CA VAL A 400 -4.80 -20.08 1.57
C VAL A 400 -4.66 -20.59 0.14
N SER A 401 -3.88 -19.90 -0.70
CA SER A 401 -3.46 -20.34 -2.04
C SER A 401 -2.34 -19.45 -2.61
N SER A 402 -1.65 -19.91 -3.65
CA SER A 402 -0.75 -19.09 -4.47
C SER A 402 -1.44 -17.85 -5.03
N ASP A 403 -2.67 -18.06 -5.50
CA ASP A 403 -3.46 -17.06 -6.22
C ASP A 403 -3.85 -15.93 -5.28
N TYR A 404 -4.18 -16.28 -4.03
CA TYR A 404 -4.42 -15.30 -2.97
C TYR A 404 -3.17 -14.50 -2.61
N ALA A 405 -2.01 -15.16 -2.51
CA ALA A 405 -0.73 -14.46 -2.31
C ALA A 405 -0.42 -13.49 -3.46
N GLY A 406 -0.72 -13.85 -4.72
CA GLY A 406 -0.61 -12.95 -5.87
C GLY A 406 -1.50 -11.72 -5.76
N LEU A 407 -2.79 -11.92 -5.44
CA LEU A 407 -3.75 -10.83 -5.27
C LEU A 407 -3.36 -9.85 -4.14
N VAL A 408 -2.99 -10.37 -2.96
CA VAL A 408 -2.55 -9.52 -1.84
C VAL A 408 -1.28 -8.74 -2.20
N SER A 409 -0.33 -9.38 -2.89
CA SER A 409 0.92 -8.74 -3.35
C SER A 409 0.66 -7.58 -4.30
N LEU A 410 -0.22 -7.77 -5.29
CA LEU A 410 -0.61 -6.71 -6.23
C LEU A 410 -1.34 -5.55 -5.54
N SER A 411 -2.32 -5.86 -4.70
CA SER A 411 -3.16 -4.85 -4.05
C SER A 411 -2.41 -3.97 -3.06
N THR A 412 -1.38 -4.49 -2.38
CA THR A 412 -0.70 -3.78 -1.27
C THR A 412 -0.25 -2.38 -1.65
N ARG A 413 0.53 -2.24 -2.74
CA ARG A 413 1.04 -0.93 -3.20
C ARG A 413 -0.07 0.04 -3.58
N GLN A 414 -1.20 -0.44 -4.08
CA GLN A 414 -2.34 0.40 -4.48
C GLN A 414 -3.07 0.99 -3.26
N VAL A 415 -3.14 0.25 -2.15
CA VAL A 415 -3.78 0.70 -0.90
C VAL A 415 -3.02 1.85 -0.22
N PHE A 416 -1.69 1.77 -0.17
CA PHE A 416 -0.87 2.82 0.44
C PHE A 416 -0.48 3.91 -0.56
N GLY A 417 -0.48 3.60 -1.86
CA GLY A 417 -0.37 4.57 -2.94
C GLY A 417 -1.57 5.50 -3.08
N SER A 418 -2.64 5.35 -2.28
CA SER A 418 -3.81 6.22 -2.32
C SER A 418 -3.93 7.16 -1.12
N VAL A 419 -2.89 7.28 -0.28
CA VAL A 419 -2.91 8.12 0.92
C VAL A 419 -1.72 9.08 1.00
N GLU A 420 -1.92 10.23 1.65
CA GLU A 420 -0.85 11.10 2.15
C GLU A 420 -1.04 11.34 3.65
N ILE A 421 0.06 11.29 4.42
CA ILE A 421 0.05 11.54 5.86
C ILE A 421 0.48 12.99 6.09
N ALA A 422 -0.41 13.79 6.67
CA ALA A 422 -0.16 15.17 7.05
C ALA A 422 0.07 15.29 8.57
N ILE A 423 0.74 16.36 9.00
CA ILE A 423 0.87 16.73 10.42
C ILE A 423 -0.11 17.86 10.76
N ASP A 424 -1.09 17.57 11.60
CA ASP A 424 -1.94 18.57 12.25
C ASP A 424 -1.21 19.13 13.48
N PRO A 425 -0.96 20.44 13.57
CA PRO A 425 -0.17 21.02 14.67
C PRO A 425 -0.77 20.85 16.07
N ALA A 426 -2.08 20.57 16.17
CA ALA A 426 -2.77 20.38 17.45
C ALA A 426 -3.00 18.91 17.79
N ASN A 427 -3.24 18.05 16.78
CA ASN A 427 -3.70 16.67 16.97
C ASN A 427 -2.68 15.60 16.56
N GLY A 428 -1.60 15.97 15.88
CA GLY A 428 -0.57 15.04 15.39
C GLY A 428 -0.89 14.49 13.99
N PRO A 429 -0.43 13.27 13.65
CA PRO A 429 -0.60 12.71 12.30
C PRO A 429 -2.07 12.47 11.93
N LEU A 430 -2.43 12.88 10.72
CA LEU A 430 -3.71 12.58 10.07
C LEU A 430 -3.44 11.99 8.68
N MET A 431 -4.25 11.03 8.25
CA MET A 431 -4.09 10.36 6.94
C MET A 431 -5.28 10.72 6.04
N PHE A 432 -4.96 11.26 4.87
CA PHE A 432 -5.95 11.66 3.86
C PHE A 432 -5.89 10.69 2.69
N MET A 433 -7.02 10.11 2.33
CA MET A 433 -7.17 9.11 1.26
C MET A 433 -7.87 9.74 0.07
N LYS A 434 -7.29 9.62 -1.12
CA LYS A 434 -7.98 9.92 -2.39
C LYS A 434 -8.69 8.67 -2.88
N ASP A 435 -9.92 8.81 -3.37
CA ASP A 435 -10.67 7.74 -4.03
C ASP A 435 -10.18 7.47 -5.47
N VAL A 436 -8.88 7.14 -5.58
CA VAL A 436 -8.13 6.95 -6.84
C VAL A 436 -8.87 6.04 -7.82
N GLY A 437 -8.87 6.37 -9.11
CA GLY A 437 -9.52 5.54 -10.13
C GLY A 437 -11.03 5.66 -10.25
N THR A 438 -11.68 6.38 -9.32
CA THR A 438 -13.14 6.49 -9.23
C THR A 438 -13.58 7.96 -9.12
N SER A 439 -13.01 8.73 -8.19
CA SER A 439 -13.37 10.13 -7.97
C SER A 439 -12.22 10.95 -7.38
N LEU A 440 -12.49 12.23 -7.06
CA LEU A 440 -11.58 13.09 -6.30
C LEU A 440 -12.01 13.19 -4.82
N ARG A 441 -12.88 12.30 -4.33
CA ARG A 441 -13.38 12.33 -2.94
C ARG A 441 -12.28 12.04 -1.93
N VAL A 442 -12.34 12.73 -0.80
CA VAL A 442 -11.37 12.63 0.30
C VAL A 442 -11.95 11.79 1.44
N ASN A 443 -11.25 10.74 1.87
CA ASN A 443 -11.67 9.84 2.97
C ASN A 443 -13.12 9.32 2.80
N LEU A 444 -13.47 8.87 1.59
CA LEU A 444 -14.77 8.25 1.32
C LEU A 444 -14.99 7.02 2.22
N VAL A 445 -16.05 7.05 3.04
CA VAL A 445 -16.32 6.07 4.10
C VAL A 445 -16.44 4.64 3.57
N SER A 446 -17.10 4.41 2.43
CA SER A 446 -17.20 3.08 1.81
C SER A 446 -15.83 2.56 1.33
N THR A 447 -15.00 3.42 0.74
CA THR A 447 -13.64 3.07 0.29
C THR A 447 -12.69 2.82 1.48
N ILE A 448 -12.82 3.58 2.58
CA ILE A 448 -12.11 3.26 3.83
C ILE A 448 -12.61 1.93 4.39
N PHE A 449 -13.92 1.65 4.38
CA PHE A 449 -14.49 0.38 4.87
C PHE A 449 -13.97 -0.83 4.09
N ALA A 450 -13.93 -0.76 2.75
CA ALA A 450 -13.34 -1.79 1.91
C ALA A 450 -11.85 -1.99 2.19
N SER A 451 -11.07 -0.91 2.29
CA SER A 451 -9.63 -0.97 2.53
C SER A 451 -9.22 -1.31 3.98
N PHE A 452 -10.13 -1.18 4.95
CA PHE A 452 -9.86 -1.26 6.37
C PHE A 452 -9.11 -2.53 6.85
N PRO A 453 -9.38 -3.74 6.32
CA PRO A 453 -8.63 -4.94 6.71
C PRO A 453 -7.12 -4.85 6.45
N ALA A 454 -6.70 -4.17 5.38
CA ALA A 454 -5.27 -3.97 5.08
C ALA A 454 -4.59 -3.10 6.14
N TYR A 455 -5.23 -1.98 6.51
CA TYR A 455 -4.72 -1.09 7.56
C TYR A 455 -4.67 -1.79 8.92
N ILE A 456 -5.71 -2.56 9.29
CA ILE A 456 -5.72 -3.32 10.54
C ILE A 456 -4.61 -4.38 10.56
N TYR A 457 -4.46 -5.17 9.51
CA TYR A 457 -3.47 -6.26 9.44
C TYR A 457 -2.02 -5.76 9.34
N ILE A 458 -1.74 -4.69 8.60
CA ILE A 458 -0.38 -4.14 8.44
C ILE A 458 0.05 -3.33 9.65
N ASN A 459 -0.77 -2.36 10.09
CA ASN A 459 -0.51 -1.60 11.31
C ASN A 459 -1.81 -0.96 11.83
N SER A 460 -2.46 -1.64 12.77
CA SER A 460 -3.76 -1.19 13.32
C SER A 460 -3.76 0.22 13.92
N THR A 461 -2.61 0.79 14.30
CA THR A 461 -2.51 2.20 14.71
C THR A 461 -2.84 3.15 13.55
N TRP A 462 -2.48 2.82 12.30
CA TRP A 462 -2.68 3.70 11.14
C TRP A 462 -4.17 3.86 10.79
N ALA A 463 -4.97 2.83 11.08
CA ALA A 463 -6.42 2.88 10.93
C ALA A 463 -7.05 4.05 11.73
N ARG A 464 -6.43 4.46 12.85
CA ARG A 464 -6.81 5.67 13.59
C ARG A 464 -6.71 6.92 12.71
N TYR A 465 -5.58 7.10 12.03
CA TYR A 465 -5.26 8.32 11.29
C TYR A 465 -6.17 8.53 10.07
N LEU A 466 -6.79 7.47 9.54
CA LEU A 466 -7.81 7.54 8.49
C LEU A 466 -9.21 7.93 9.00
N LEU A 467 -9.61 7.40 10.16
CA LEU A 467 -10.93 7.66 10.76
C LEU A 467 -11.00 9.02 11.45
N GLU A 468 -9.89 9.46 12.06
CA GLU A 468 -9.86 10.66 12.88
C GLU A 468 -10.21 11.96 12.13
N PRO A 469 -9.80 12.19 10.86
CA PRO A 469 -10.27 13.32 10.05
C PRO A 469 -11.81 13.43 9.94
N LEU A 470 -12.50 12.30 9.74
CA LEU A 470 -13.98 12.22 9.67
C LEU A 470 -14.64 12.47 11.02
N LEU A 471 -14.07 11.92 12.10
CA LEU A 471 -14.55 12.11 13.48
C LEU A 471 -14.37 13.57 13.94
N GLN A 472 -13.20 14.17 13.68
CA GLN A 472 -12.92 15.58 13.94
C GLN A 472 -13.83 16.51 13.12
N ASN A 473 -14.14 16.17 11.87
CA ASN A 473 -15.06 16.98 11.04
C ASN A 473 -16.41 17.18 11.72
N ARG A 474 -16.94 16.20 12.47
CA ARG A 474 -18.19 16.39 13.22
C ARG A 474 -18.09 17.48 14.28
N GLN A 475 -16.93 17.64 14.92
CA GLN A 475 -16.70 18.66 15.95
C GLN A 475 -16.43 20.05 15.37
N LEU A 476 -15.86 20.11 14.16
CA LEU A 476 -15.50 21.37 13.47
C LEU A 476 -16.63 21.91 12.57
N SER A 477 -17.52 21.05 12.08
CA SER A 477 -18.58 21.43 11.14
C SER A 477 -19.75 22.14 11.81
N THR A 478 -20.27 23.16 11.13
CA THR A 478 -21.53 23.84 11.49
C THR A 478 -22.77 23.04 11.10
N ASP A 479 -22.62 21.91 10.40
CA ASP A 479 -23.73 21.02 10.05
C ASP A 479 -24.35 20.40 11.32
N THR A 480 -25.69 20.35 11.33
CA THR A 480 -26.48 19.83 12.47
C THR A 480 -26.93 18.38 12.27
N SER A 481 -26.57 17.77 11.13
CA SER A 481 -26.74 16.35 10.82
C SER A 481 -26.21 15.47 11.95
N ARG A 482 -26.96 14.41 12.25
CA ARG A 482 -26.71 13.48 13.36
C ARG A 482 -26.34 12.08 12.88
N TYR A 483 -25.86 11.99 11.65
CA TYR A 483 -25.34 10.79 10.99
C TYR A 483 -23.93 11.10 10.47
N ALA A 484 -23.17 10.07 10.07
CA ALA A 484 -21.81 10.27 9.59
C ALA A 484 -21.79 11.00 8.23
N PRO A 485 -20.77 11.84 7.95
CA PRO A 485 -20.54 12.32 6.59
C PRO A 485 -20.05 11.16 5.72
N SER A 486 -20.34 11.21 4.42
CA SER A 486 -19.91 10.20 3.45
C SER A 486 -18.42 10.31 3.09
N ASP A 487 -17.84 11.50 3.24
CA ASP A 487 -16.47 11.86 2.88
C ASP A 487 -16.07 13.19 3.56
N LEU A 488 -14.93 13.77 3.14
CA LEU A 488 -14.40 15.08 3.54
C LEU A 488 -14.37 16.12 2.40
N GLY A 489 -15.18 15.92 1.37
CA GLY A 489 -15.21 16.71 0.14
C GLY A 489 -14.89 15.87 -1.10
N ASP A 490 -15.08 16.49 -2.27
CA ASP A 490 -15.01 15.88 -3.61
C ASP A 490 -13.83 16.38 -4.45
N SER A 491 -12.84 17.02 -3.83
CA SER A 491 -11.86 17.89 -4.48
C SER A 491 -10.43 17.72 -3.95
N TYR A 492 -10.00 16.48 -3.65
CA TYR A 492 -8.61 16.16 -3.22
C TYR A 492 -7.58 16.91 -4.10
N PRO A 493 -6.65 17.70 -3.53
CA PRO A 493 -6.18 17.71 -2.13
C PRO A 493 -6.90 18.73 -1.20
N GLU A 494 -8.03 19.30 -1.62
CA GLU A 494 -8.81 20.22 -0.79
C GLU A 494 -9.84 19.46 0.07
N VAL A 495 -9.90 19.82 1.35
CA VAL A 495 -10.88 19.33 2.34
C VAL A 495 -11.72 20.52 2.81
N PRO A 496 -12.82 20.86 2.10
CA PRO A 496 -13.71 21.95 2.49
C PRO A 496 -14.52 21.62 3.76
N GLY A 497 -14.72 20.33 4.04
CA GLY A 497 -15.57 19.82 5.13
C GLY A 497 -16.34 18.58 4.66
N GLY A 498 -16.92 17.83 5.59
CA GLY A 498 -17.61 16.58 5.25
C GLY A 498 -18.95 16.75 4.54
N THR A 499 -19.16 15.93 3.51
CA THR A 499 -20.44 15.85 2.77
C THR A 499 -21.43 14.98 3.54
N TYR A 500 -22.60 15.52 3.90
CA TYR A 500 -23.66 14.78 4.58
C TYR A 500 -24.78 14.40 3.60
N ASN A 501 -24.96 13.10 3.35
CA ASN A 501 -26.05 12.58 2.52
C ASN A 501 -27.05 11.76 3.36
N LEU A 502 -28.28 12.27 3.50
CA LEU A 502 -29.35 11.61 4.26
C LEU A 502 -29.66 10.20 3.73
N ALA A 503 -29.62 9.97 2.42
CA ALA A 503 -29.87 8.65 1.82
C ALA A 503 -28.80 7.62 2.24
N ARG A 504 -27.58 8.06 2.57
CA ARG A 504 -26.48 7.18 2.99
C ARG A 504 -26.34 7.03 4.51
N THR A 505 -27.30 7.55 5.28
CA THR A 505 -27.32 7.51 6.76
C THR A 505 -26.96 6.13 7.33
N ILE A 506 -27.53 5.06 6.75
CA ILE A 506 -27.32 3.69 7.25
C ILE A 506 -25.94 3.15 6.86
N GLU A 507 -25.55 3.31 5.60
CA GLU A 507 -24.26 2.83 5.09
C GLU A 507 -23.09 3.51 5.79
N ASP A 508 -23.04 4.84 5.77
CA ASP A 508 -21.87 5.59 6.22
C ASP A 508 -21.76 5.58 7.76
N SER A 509 -22.88 5.71 8.48
CA SER A 509 -22.88 5.64 9.95
C SER A 509 -22.60 4.22 10.46
N GLY A 510 -23.16 3.20 9.81
CA GLY A 510 -22.90 1.80 10.11
C GLY A 510 -21.43 1.45 9.90
N SER A 511 -20.88 1.79 8.74
CA SER A 511 -19.47 1.60 8.41
C SER A 511 -18.53 2.31 9.40
N MET A 512 -18.81 3.57 9.76
CA MET A 512 -17.99 4.30 10.75
C MET A 512 -18.01 3.67 12.15
N LEU A 513 -19.17 3.19 12.63
CA LEU A 513 -19.27 2.50 13.92
C LEU A 513 -18.48 1.18 13.92
N ILE A 514 -18.62 0.40 12.85
CA ILE A 514 -17.92 -0.88 12.66
C ILE A 514 -16.40 -0.66 12.63
N MET A 515 -15.90 0.28 11.82
CA MET A 515 -14.47 0.56 11.71
C MET A 515 -13.88 1.13 13.00
N THR A 516 -14.61 2.01 13.69
CA THR A 516 -14.14 2.60 14.96
C THR A 516 -14.03 1.54 16.06
N TRP A 517 -14.97 0.59 16.11
CA TRP A 517 -14.87 -0.57 16.99
C TRP A 517 -13.75 -1.53 16.58
N ALA A 518 -13.62 -1.84 15.29
CA ALA A 518 -12.57 -2.70 14.74
C ALA A 518 -11.17 -2.17 15.08
N HIS A 519 -10.91 -0.87 14.86
CA HIS A 519 -9.68 -0.21 15.28
C HIS A 519 -9.40 -0.46 16.77
N ALA A 520 -10.37 -0.19 17.65
CA ALA A 520 -10.16 -0.35 19.08
C ALA A 520 -9.89 -1.82 19.46
N LYS A 521 -10.68 -2.76 18.93
CA LYS A 521 -10.55 -4.21 19.14
C LYS A 521 -9.14 -4.73 18.80
N PHE A 522 -8.58 -4.33 17.66
CA PHE A 522 -7.31 -4.87 17.16
C PHE A 522 -6.08 -4.07 17.60
N SER A 523 -6.18 -2.75 17.80
CA SER A 523 -5.06 -1.93 18.32
C SER A 523 -4.96 -1.90 19.85
N GLY A 524 -6.03 -2.25 20.57
CA GLY A 524 -6.15 -2.05 22.02
C GLY A 524 -6.46 -0.60 22.41
N SER A 525 -6.45 0.33 21.46
CA SER A 525 -6.57 1.77 21.72
C SER A 525 -8.03 2.23 21.81
N GLN A 526 -8.46 2.59 23.01
CA GLN A 526 -9.79 3.14 23.28
C GLN A 526 -9.92 4.64 22.96
N THR A 527 -8.85 5.31 22.53
CA THR A 527 -8.80 6.78 22.39
C THR A 527 -9.90 7.34 21.49
N LEU A 528 -10.15 6.74 20.31
CA LEU A 528 -11.25 7.18 19.45
C LEU A 528 -12.62 6.95 20.11
N LEU A 529 -12.78 5.85 20.84
CA LEU A 529 -14.03 5.52 21.54
C LEU A 529 -14.33 6.58 22.60
N SER A 530 -13.36 6.90 23.47
CA SER A 530 -13.54 7.83 24.57
C SER A 530 -13.73 9.27 24.10
N THR A 531 -12.96 9.70 23.10
CA THR A 531 -12.99 11.09 22.59
C THR A 531 -14.26 11.39 21.80
N TYR A 532 -14.75 10.43 21.01
CA TYR A 532 -15.89 10.63 20.11
C TYR A 532 -17.17 9.88 20.55
N TYR A 533 -17.24 9.39 21.80
CA TYR A 533 -18.37 8.59 22.30
C TYR A 533 -19.74 9.19 21.98
N GLN A 534 -19.93 10.49 22.22
CA GLN A 534 -21.21 11.14 21.97
C GLN A 534 -21.56 11.20 20.47
N THR A 535 -20.58 11.41 19.59
CA THR A 535 -20.78 11.36 18.13
C THR A 535 -21.20 9.97 17.67
N LEU A 536 -20.48 8.93 18.11
CA LEU A 536 -20.80 7.52 17.80
C LEU A 536 -22.20 7.14 18.32
N ARG A 537 -22.55 7.62 19.52
CA ARG A 537 -23.87 7.45 20.13
C ARG A 537 -24.97 8.14 19.32
N GLU A 538 -24.76 9.39 18.90
CA GLU A 538 -25.71 10.13 18.06
C GLU A 538 -25.95 9.44 16.71
N TRP A 539 -24.89 8.97 16.05
CA TRP A 539 -24.98 8.16 14.84
C TRP A 539 -25.80 6.88 15.05
N THR A 540 -25.59 6.19 16.19
CA THR A 540 -26.34 4.98 16.55
C THR A 540 -27.83 5.25 16.80
N GLU A 541 -28.18 6.35 17.49
CA GLU A 541 -29.59 6.74 17.63
C GLU A 541 -30.24 7.07 16.28
N ASN A 542 -29.48 7.54 15.29
CA ASN A 542 -29.99 7.80 13.95
C ASN A 542 -30.19 6.52 13.13
N LEU A 543 -29.36 5.48 13.32
CA LEU A 543 -29.65 4.14 12.78
C LEU A 543 -30.98 3.59 13.34
N ILE A 544 -31.26 3.82 14.63
CA ILE A 544 -32.51 3.43 15.29
C ILE A 544 -33.69 4.25 14.76
N ALA A 545 -33.54 5.58 14.63
CA ALA A 545 -34.58 6.45 14.08
C ALA A 545 -34.87 6.19 12.59
N ALA A 546 -33.86 5.84 11.81
CA ALA A 546 -33.96 5.41 10.42
C ALA A 546 -34.63 4.03 10.25
N ASN A 547 -34.84 3.30 11.37
CA ASN A 547 -35.35 1.93 11.40
C ASN A 547 -34.55 0.99 10.49
N ALA A 548 -33.22 0.96 10.68
CA ALA A 548 -32.27 0.32 9.76
C ALA A 548 -32.53 -1.17 9.45
N VAL A 549 -33.32 -1.89 10.26
CA VAL A 549 -33.75 -3.27 9.95
C VAL A 549 -34.68 -3.37 8.73
N THR A 550 -35.41 -2.31 8.37
CA THR A 550 -36.26 -2.24 7.16
C THR A 550 -35.98 -0.92 6.42
N PRO A 551 -34.83 -0.80 5.73
CA PRO A 551 -34.39 0.47 5.14
C PRO A 551 -35.31 0.87 3.98
N SER A 552 -35.76 2.12 3.92
CA SER A 552 -36.59 2.63 2.82
C SER A 552 -36.23 4.08 2.51
N GLY A 553 -35.85 4.37 1.27
CA GLY A 553 -35.30 5.68 0.88
C GLY A 553 -33.84 5.89 1.27
N TYR A 554 -33.10 4.79 1.48
CA TYR A 554 -31.67 4.79 1.75
C TYR A 554 -30.90 4.06 0.65
N GLU A 555 -29.61 4.35 0.54
CA GLU A 555 -28.67 3.87 -0.47
C GLU A 555 -27.52 3.12 0.22
N ASP A 556 -27.03 2.04 -0.40
CA ASP A 556 -25.86 1.28 0.07
C ASP A 556 -24.53 1.72 -0.58
N ALA A 557 -23.45 0.97 -0.38
CA ALA A 557 -22.16 1.31 -0.97
C ALA A 557 -22.12 1.16 -2.51
N ASP A 558 -23.07 0.42 -3.09
CA ASP A 558 -23.14 0.07 -4.51
C ASP A 558 -24.09 0.98 -5.31
N GLY A 559 -24.70 1.96 -4.64
CA GLY A 559 -25.69 2.87 -5.23
C GLY A 559 -27.08 2.25 -5.35
N LEU A 560 -27.34 1.08 -4.76
CA LEU A 560 -28.66 0.48 -4.75
C LEU A 560 -29.54 1.21 -3.73
N SER A 561 -30.76 1.57 -4.15
CA SER A 561 -31.72 2.33 -3.33
C SER A 561 -33.10 1.66 -3.23
N THR A 562 -33.17 0.38 -3.59
CA THR A 562 -34.36 -0.47 -3.44
C THR A 562 -34.80 -0.51 -1.97
N ALA A 563 -36.11 -0.39 -1.72
CA ALA A 563 -36.63 -0.53 -0.36
C ALA A 563 -36.40 -1.96 0.16
N ASN A 564 -36.02 -2.06 1.44
CA ASN A 564 -35.72 -3.28 2.17
C ASN A 564 -34.49 -4.07 1.69
N LEU A 565 -33.45 -3.39 1.20
CA LEU A 565 -32.15 -3.99 0.89
C LEU A 565 -31.58 -4.78 2.07
N THR A 566 -31.38 -6.08 1.86
CA THR A 566 -30.95 -7.05 2.88
C THR A 566 -29.56 -6.73 3.41
N ASN A 567 -28.63 -6.38 2.52
CA ASN A 567 -27.24 -6.13 2.86
C ASN A 567 -27.04 -4.80 3.61
N LEU A 568 -27.76 -3.76 3.22
CA LEU A 568 -27.79 -2.46 3.90
C LEU A 568 -28.40 -2.57 5.30
N ALA A 569 -29.48 -3.34 5.43
CA ALA A 569 -30.09 -3.59 6.73
C ALA A 569 -29.13 -4.28 7.69
N LEU A 570 -28.38 -5.29 7.20
CA LEU A 570 -27.37 -5.98 8.00
C LEU A 570 -26.27 -5.02 8.48
N LYS A 571 -25.77 -4.11 7.64
CA LYS A 571 -24.79 -3.07 8.05
C LYS A 571 -25.31 -2.28 9.26
N GLY A 572 -26.55 -1.78 9.20
CA GLY A 572 -27.15 -1.00 10.27
C GLY A 572 -27.26 -1.77 11.59
N ILE A 573 -27.59 -3.06 11.53
CA ILE A 573 -27.69 -3.95 12.71
C ILE A 573 -26.31 -4.17 13.34
N ILE A 574 -25.29 -4.47 12.52
CA ILE A 574 -23.90 -4.64 12.98
C ILE A 574 -23.36 -3.32 13.55
N GLY A 575 -23.70 -2.16 12.96
CA GLY A 575 -23.36 -0.84 13.49
C GLY A 575 -23.93 -0.58 14.89
N VAL A 576 -25.20 -0.93 15.13
CA VAL A 576 -25.80 -0.85 16.48
C VAL A 576 -25.13 -1.82 17.46
N ARG A 577 -24.73 -3.02 17.02
CA ARG A 577 -23.96 -3.94 17.86
C ARG A 577 -22.55 -3.42 18.18
N ALA A 578 -21.87 -2.82 17.21
CA ALA A 578 -20.57 -2.18 17.43
C ALA A 578 -20.68 -1.10 18.52
N MET A 579 -21.76 -0.29 18.52
CA MET A 579 -22.00 0.67 19.60
C MET A 579 -22.24 -0.01 20.95
N ALA A 580 -22.90 -1.17 21.01
CA ALA A 580 -23.05 -1.92 22.26
C ALA A 580 -21.69 -2.35 22.84
N ASP A 581 -20.80 -2.88 22.00
CA ASP A 581 -19.46 -3.30 22.38
C ASP A 581 -18.58 -2.08 22.79
N ILE A 582 -18.70 -0.94 22.09
CA ILE A 582 -18.05 0.34 22.44
C ILE A 582 -18.55 0.84 23.81
N SER A 583 -19.87 0.88 24.02
CA SER A 583 -20.47 1.29 25.29
C SER A 583 -20.04 0.39 26.44
N TYR A 584 -20.00 -0.93 26.24
CA TYR A 584 -19.51 -1.87 27.25
C TYR A 584 -18.04 -1.58 27.61
N THR A 585 -17.19 -1.43 26.59
CA THR A 585 -15.74 -1.18 26.75
C THR A 585 -15.46 0.08 27.57
N LEU A 586 -16.30 1.12 27.43
CA LEU A 586 -16.20 2.38 28.18
C LEU A 586 -17.02 2.41 29.49
N GLY A 587 -17.55 1.27 29.95
CA GLY A 587 -18.32 1.17 31.20
C GLY A 587 -19.71 1.82 31.16
N LYS A 588 -20.28 2.06 29.97
CA LYS A 588 -21.59 2.69 29.75
C LYS A 588 -22.70 1.63 29.72
N GLY A 589 -22.94 0.99 30.87
CA GLY A 589 -23.80 -0.19 31.00
C GLY A 589 -25.21 -0.05 30.41
N ASP A 590 -25.90 1.06 30.65
CA ASP A 590 -27.27 1.28 30.16
C ASP A 590 -27.34 1.38 28.62
N ASP A 591 -26.44 2.17 28.02
CA ASP A 591 -26.33 2.29 26.56
C ASP A 591 -25.92 0.92 25.95
N ALA A 592 -24.98 0.20 26.57
CA ALA A 592 -24.55 -1.12 26.12
C ALA A 592 -25.71 -2.13 26.10
N ALA A 593 -26.48 -2.22 27.19
CA ALA A 593 -27.64 -3.10 27.30
C ALA A 593 -28.75 -2.70 26.31
N LYS A 594 -29.00 -1.40 26.11
CA LYS A 594 -29.95 -0.87 25.12
C LYS A 594 -29.58 -1.33 23.71
N TYR A 595 -28.35 -1.06 23.28
CA TYR A 595 -27.91 -1.35 21.90
C TYR A 595 -27.76 -2.86 21.66
N GLN A 596 -27.27 -3.63 22.63
CA GLN A 596 -27.22 -5.10 22.54
C GLN A 596 -28.63 -5.69 22.36
N THR A 597 -29.59 -5.26 23.19
CA THR A 597 -30.99 -5.72 23.09
C THR A 597 -31.61 -5.35 21.73
N GLN A 598 -31.32 -4.14 21.24
CA GLN A 598 -31.82 -3.68 19.95
C GLN A 598 -31.22 -4.44 18.77
N ALA A 599 -29.91 -4.72 18.78
CA ALA A 599 -29.25 -5.51 17.74
C ALA A 599 -29.77 -6.96 17.73
N SER A 600 -29.86 -7.61 18.90
CA SER A 600 -30.42 -8.96 19.03
C SER A 600 -31.88 -9.04 18.56
N ARG A 601 -32.71 -8.03 18.86
CA ARG A 601 -34.10 -7.99 18.35
C ARG A 601 -34.15 -7.84 16.83
N TRP A 602 -33.28 -7.00 16.26
CA TRP A 602 -33.29 -6.74 14.83
C TRP A 602 -32.70 -7.86 13.99
N ILE A 603 -31.70 -8.61 14.49
CA ILE A 603 -31.13 -9.70 13.70
C ILE A 603 -32.13 -10.86 13.52
N GLU A 604 -32.96 -11.15 14.53
CA GLU A 604 -34.08 -12.10 14.39
C GLU A 604 -35.13 -11.63 13.37
N GLN A 605 -35.45 -10.33 13.36
CA GLN A 605 -36.36 -9.74 12.38
C GLN A 605 -35.77 -9.80 10.96
N TRP A 606 -34.50 -9.43 10.81
CA TRP A 606 -33.75 -9.53 9.56
C TRP A 606 -33.73 -10.97 9.05
N LYS A 607 -33.35 -11.94 9.88
CA LYS A 607 -33.34 -13.37 9.55
C LYS A 607 -34.71 -13.88 9.06
N ALA A 608 -35.81 -13.38 9.64
CA ALA A 608 -37.16 -13.76 9.24
C ALA A 608 -37.62 -13.13 7.90
N MET A 609 -37.07 -11.97 7.50
CA MET A 609 -37.48 -11.25 6.28
C MET A 609 -36.50 -11.41 5.10
N ALA A 610 -35.22 -11.68 5.39
CA ALA A 610 -34.13 -11.70 4.43
C ALA A 610 -33.98 -13.03 3.67
N ARG A 611 -34.58 -14.12 4.14
CA ARG A 611 -34.39 -15.46 3.57
C ARG A 611 -35.46 -15.81 2.55
N ASP A 612 -35.06 -16.44 1.45
CA ASP A 612 -35.99 -17.14 0.57
C ASP A 612 -36.42 -18.47 1.20
N GLY A 613 -37.70 -18.82 1.06
CA GLY A 613 -38.27 -20.04 1.64
C GLY A 613 -37.92 -21.34 0.91
N SER A 614 -37.33 -21.27 -0.30
CA SER A 614 -37.10 -22.46 -1.15
C SER A 614 -35.82 -23.23 -0.81
N ASP A 615 -34.71 -22.55 -0.56
CA ASP A 615 -33.44 -23.15 -0.12
C ASP A 615 -32.70 -22.36 0.98
N GLY A 616 -33.30 -21.27 1.48
CA GLY A 616 -32.79 -20.52 2.62
C GLY A 616 -31.70 -19.48 2.33
N HIS A 617 -31.37 -19.22 1.05
CA HIS A 617 -30.44 -18.14 0.67
C HIS A 617 -30.97 -16.74 1.04
N LEU A 618 -30.09 -15.74 1.04
CA LEU A 618 -30.46 -14.35 1.33
C LEU A 618 -30.89 -13.62 0.05
N LEU A 619 -32.08 -13.03 0.11
CA LEU A 619 -32.66 -12.19 -0.92
C LEU A 619 -31.87 -10.88 -1.09
N SER A 620 -31.89 -10.28 -2.28
CA SER A 620 -31.41 -8.91 -2.52
C SER A 620 -32.10 -7.90 -1.60
N ALA A 621 -33.43 -7.99 -1.57
CA ALA A 621 -34.31 -7.18 -0.74
C ALA A 621 -35.49 -8.02 -0.25
N TYR A 622 -36.07 -7.66 0.91
CA TYR A 622 -37.14 -8.47 1.51
C TYR A 622 -38.35 -8.59 0.60
N ASN A 623 -39.00 -9.76 0.66
CA ASN A 623 -40.17 -10.11 -0.17
C ASN A 623 -39.92 -10.17 -1.69
N LEU A 624 -38.67 -10.07 -2.15
CA LEU A 624 -38.32 -10.17 -3.57
C LEU A 624 -37.88 -11.60 -3.92
N SER A 625 -38.81 -12.57 -3.81
CA SER A 625 -38.54 -14.00 -3.99
C SER A 625 -37.82 -14.33 -5.30
N GLY A 626 -36.81 -15.20 -5.20
CA GLY A 626 -35.94 -15.57 -6.33
C GLY A 626 -34.85 -14.54 -6.71
N SER A 627 -34.78 -13.38 -6.05
CA SER A 627 -33.59 -12.51 -6.09
C SER A 627 -32.53 -12.98 -5.09
N TRP A 628 -31.27 -12.64 -5.33
CA TRP A 628 -30.17 -12.94 -4.41
C TRP A 628 -29.09 -11.86 -4.51
N GLY A 629 -28.38 -11.63 -3.41
CA GLY A 629 -27.30 -10.65 -3.34
C GLY A 629 -26.02 -11.21 -2.70
N MET A 630 -24.90 -10.58 -3.00
CA MET A 630 -23.64 -10.75 -2.29
C MET A 630 -23.74 -9.99 -0.97
N ILE A 631 -24.06 -10.68 0.12
CA ILE A 631 -24.29 -10.04 1.43
C ILE A 631 -22.94 -9.86 2.14
N TYR A 632 -22.06 -9.06 1.54
CA TYR A 632 -20.67 -8.89 1.97
C TYR A 632 -20.54 -8.33 3.40
N ASN A 633 -21.57 -7.65 3.94
CA ASN A 633 -21.56 -7.19 5.32
C ASN A 633 -21.58 -8.33 6.37
N LEU A 634 -21.84 -9.58 5.95
CA LEU A 634 -21.58 -10.79 6.76
C LEU A 634 -20.12 -10.89 7.23
N PHE A 635 -19.18 -10.24 6.52
CA PHE A 635 -17.78 -10.16 6.91
C PHE A 635 -17.61 -9.45 8.26
N ALA A 636 -18.30 -8.33 8.49
CA ALA A 636 -18.09 -7.54 9.70
C ALA A 636 -18.53 -8.28 10.99
N ASP A 637 -19.64 -9.02 10.95
CA ASP A 637 -20.10 -9.84 12.09
C ASP A 637 -19.09 -10.95 12.42
N LYS A 638 -18.61 -11.64 11.38
CA LYS A 638 -17.67 -12.77 11.51
C LYS A 638 -16.29 -12.30 11.96
N TRP A 639 -15.76 -11.24 11.32
CA TRP A 639 -14.44 -10.66 11.60
C TRP A 639 -14.33 -10.09 13.01
N LEU A 640 -15.39 -9.42 13.48
CA LEU A 640 -15.42 -8.86 14.82
C LEU A 640 -15.81 -9.88 15.89
N GLY A 641 -16.17 -11.11 15.50
CA GLY A 641 -16.58 -12.18 16.40
C GLY A 641 -17.85 -11.82 17.18
N MET A 642 -18.75 -11.05 16.57
CA MET A 642 -19.97 -10.56 17.21
C MET A 642 -21.00 -11.67 17.39
N ASN A 643 -21.01 -12.66 16.48
CA ASN A 643 -21.93 -13.80 16.45
C ASN A 643 -23.40 -13.36 16.53
N LEU A 644 -23.78 -12.35 15.74
CA LEU A 644 -25.19 -12.00 15.54
C LEU A 644 -25.84 -12.95 14.53
N VAL A 645 -25.11 -13.33 13.48
CA VAL A 645 -25.64 -14.12 12.38
C VAL A 645 -25.43 -15.60 12.64
N ASP A 646 -26.49 -16.39 12.57
CA ASP A 646 -26.41 -17.84 12.78
C ASP A 646 -25.55 -18.55 11.71
N PRO A 647 -24.79 -19.59 12.09
CA PRO A 647 -23.99 -20.40 11.15
C PRO A 647 -24.77 -20.91 9.93
N GLU A 648 -26.04 -21.29 10.11
CA GLU A 648 -26.95 -21.75 9.04
C GLU A 648 -27.08 -20.76 7.88
N ILE A 649 -26.93 -19.46 8.13
CA ILE A 649 -27.01 -18.42 7.10
C ILE A 649 -25.76 -18.43 6.21
N TYR A 650 -24.58 -18.65 6.80
CA TYR A 650 -23.33 -18.81 6.06
C TYR A 650 -23.35 -20.10 5.23
N GLU A 651 -23.86 -21.21 5.79
CA GLU A 651 -24.02 -22.48 5.07
C GLU A 651 -24.99 -22.37 3.89
N ALA A 652 -26.11 -21.65 4.04
CA ALA A 652 -27.03 -21.38 2.95
C ALA A 652 -26.40 -20.49 1.85
N GLN A 653 -25.56 -19.53 2.23
CA GLN A 653 -24.84 -18.66 1.29
C GLN A 653 -23.77 -19.43 0.51
N ASP A 654 -23.04 -20.33 1.18
CA ASP A 654 -22.09 -21.24 0.51
C ASP A 654 -22.78 -22.07 -0.59
N VAL A 655 -23.98 -22.62 -0.30
CA VAL A 655 -24.77 -23.37 -1.28
C VAL A 655 -25.25 -22.46 -2.42
N SER A 656 -25.75 -21.26 -2.11
CA SER A 656 -26.22 -20.30 -3.12
C SER A 656 -25.09 -19.83 -4.04
N TYR A 657 -24.05 -19.22 -3.49
CA TYR A 657 -22.90 -18.71 -4.24
C TYR A 657 -22.18 -19.84 -4.98
N GLY A 658 -22.10 -21.04 -4.39
CA GLY A 658 -21.57 -22.24 -5.05
C GLY A 658 -22.31 -22.63 -6.34
N ARG A 659 -23.65 -22.43 -6.40
CA ARG A 659 -24.46 -22.61 -7.61
C ARG A 659 -24.34 -21.44 -8.59
N GLN A 660 -24.31 -20.20 -8.10
CA GLN A 660 -24.15 -19.02 -8.98
C GLN A 660 -22.81 -19.06 -9.73
N LEU A 661 -21.73 -19.46 -9.05
CA LEU A 661 -20.40 -19.71 -9.63
C LEU A 661 -20.32 -20.93 -10.57
N GLN A 662 -21.38 -21.76 -10.65
CA GLN A 662 -21.51 -22.82 -11.65
C GLN A 662 -22.35 -22.39 -12.87
N SER A 663 -23.02 -21.23 -12.81
CA SER A 663 -23.83 -20.75 -13.92
C SER A 663 -22.95 -20.22 -15.05
N SER A 664 -23.21 -20.66 -16.29
CA SER A 664 -22.39 -20.31 -17.45
C SER A 664 -22.59 -18.85 -17.85
N GLY A 665 -21.50 -18.09 -17.94
CA GLY A 665 -21.47 -16.75 -18.52
C GLY A 665 -20.84 -15.65 -17.66
N ASN A 666 -20.45 -15.98 -16.42
CA ASN A 666 -19.86 -15.06 -15.44
C ASN A 666 -18.38 -15.40 -15.20
N GLU A 667 -17.52 -15.06 -16.17
CA GLU A 667 -16.08 -15.41 -16.19
C GLU A 667 -15.33 -14.83 -14.97
N PHE A 668 -15.61 -13.57 -14.61
CA PHE A 668 -14.90 -12.85 -13.55
C PHE A 668 -15.63 -12.88 -12.18
N GLY A 669 -16.52 -13.86 -11.98
CA GLY A 669 -17.21 -14.08 -10.69
C GLY A 669 -18.65 -13.60 -10.68
N ILE A 670 -19.25 -13.50 -9.49
CA ILE A 670 -20.68 -13.22 -9.34
C ILE A 670 -20.96 -11.71 -9.11
N PRO A 671 -22.04 -11.14 -9.68
CA PRO A 671 -22.41 -9.75 -9.43
C PRO A 671 -22.80 -9.52 -7.97
N PHE A 672 -22.74 -8.25 -7.55
CA PHE A 672 -23.13 -7.85 -6.19
C PHE A 672 -24.62 -8.08 -5.91
N ASP A 673 -25.47 -7.92 -6.91
CA ASP A 673 -26.92 -8.02 -6.76
C ASP A 673 -27.61 -8.55 -8.02
N TYR A 674 -28.64 -9.39 -7.83
CA TYR A 674 -29.48 -9.93 -8.88
C TYR A 674 -30.98 -9.67 -8.63
N SER A 675 -31.36 -8.39 -8.50
CA SER A 675 -32.76 -7.96 -8.38
C SER A 675 -33.29 -7.16 -9.58
N SER A 676 -32.56 -6.15 -10.06
CA SER A 676 -32.75 -5.48 -11.36
C SER A 676 -31.69 -4.40 -11.61
N TYR A 677 -31.50 -3.97 -12.87
CA TYR A 677 -30.59 -2.91 -13.34
C TYR A 677 -29.07 -3.06 -13.16
N CYS A 678 -28.53 -3.65 -12.09
CA CYS A 678 -27.07 -3.74 -11.87
C CYS A 678 -26.43 -5.09 -12.26
N GLY A 679 -27.17 -5.97 -12.94
CA GLY A 679 -26.98 -7.43 -12.92
C GLY A 679 -25.68 -8.05 -13.46
N LEU A 680 -24.68 -7.26 -13.87
CA LEU A 680 -23.33 -7.74 -14.22
C LEU A 680 -22.21 -7.12 -13.37
N SER A 681 -22.47 -6.07 -12.57
CA SER A 681 -21.42 -5.40 -11.80
C SER A 681 -20.95 -6.27 -10.64
N GLY A 682 -19.66 -6.54 -10.62
CA GLY A 682 -18.93 -7.11 -9.49
C GLY A 682 -17.70 -6.26 -9.15
N GLY A 683 -16.89 -6.77 -8.25
CA GLY A 683 -15.71 -6.08 -7.77
C GLY A 683 -14.96 -6.89 -6.75
N LEU A 684 -13.67 -6.62 -6.65
CA LEU A 684 -12.77 -7.36 -5.76
C LEU A 684 -13.20 -7.20 -4.31
N ASP A 685 -13.53 -5.99 -3.88
CA ASP A 685 -13.76 -5.68 -2.46
C ASP A 685 -14.83 -6.56 -1.80
N TRP A 686 -16.04 -6.54 -2.34
CA TRP A 686 -17.13 -7.36 -1.82
C TRP A 686 -16.93 -8.85 -2.10
N THR A 687 -16.26 -9.20 -3.21
CA THR A 687 -15.89 -10.59 -3.50
C THR A 687 -14.93 -11.14 -2.44
N MET A 688 -13.95 -10.36 -2.00
CA MET A 688 -12.97 -10.76 -0.98
C MET A 688 -13.58 -10.84 0.42
N PHE A 689 -14.51 -9.94 0.77
CA PHE A 689 -15.29 -10.02 2.01
C PHE A 689 -16.18 -11.29 2.03
N THR A 690 -16.73 -11.65 0.87
CA THR A 690 -17.50 -12.89 0.70
C THR A 690 -16.59 -14.13 0.72
N ALA A 691 -15.40 -14.06 0.14
CA ALA A 691 -14.39 -15.13 0.20
C ALA A 691 -13.92 -15.41 1.64
N ALA A 692 -13.80 -14.39 2.49
CA ALA A 692 -13.46 -14.52 3.91
C ALA A 692 -14.58 -15.18 4.75
N THR A 693 -15.84 -15.04 4.34
CA THR A 693 -16.99 -15.59 5.09
C THR A 693 -17.42 -16.98 4.67
N THR A 694 -17.14 -17.39 3.43
CA THR A 694 -17.52 -18.67 2.82
C THR A 694 -16.55 -19.83 3.14
N ASN A 695 -16.95 -21.08 2.86
CA ASN A 695 -16.09 -22.26 2.96
C ASN A 695 -14.99 -22.30 1.90
N SER A 696 -14.00 -23.18 2.08
CA SER A 696 -12.82 -23.28 1.20
C SER A 696 -13.15 -23.57 -0.28
N SER A 697 -14.20 -24.31 -0.59
CA SER A 697 -14.58 -24.63 -1.98
C SER A 697 -15.23 -23.46 -2.70
N VAL A 698 -15.99 -22.62 -1.99
CA VAL A 698 -16.63 -21.42 -2.57
C VAL A 698 -15.60 -20.29 -2.62
N ARG A 699 -14.85 -20.09 -1.52
CA ARG A 699 -13.70 -19.17 -1.43
C ARG A 699 -12.71 -19.38 -2.57
N GLY A 700 -12.27 -20.62 -2.82
CA GLY A 700 -11.29 -20.90 -3.88
C GLY A 700 -11.77 -20.45 -5.27
N LYS A 701 -13.06 -20.61 -5.57
CA LYS A 701 -13.65 -20.13 -6.84
C LYS A 701 -13.75 -18.61 -6.90
N LEU A 702 -14.17 -17.95 -5.81
CA LEU A 702 -14.22 -16.49 -5.74
C LEU A 702 -12.82 -15.88 -5.92
N LEU A 703 -11.80 -16.46 -5.28
CA LEU A 703 -10.40 -16.08 -5.44
C LEU A 703 -9.91 -16.27 -6.88
N GLN A 704 -10.22 -17.42 -7.50
CA GLN A 704 -9.88 -17.69 -8.91
C GLN A 704 -10.48 -16.63 -9.84
N SER A 705 -11.77 -16.32 -9.70
CA SER A 705 -12.44 -15.30 -10.52
C SER A 705 -11.80 -13.91 -10.43
N VAL A 706 -11.33 -13.51 -9.24
CA VAL A 706 -10.59 -12.25 -9.04
C VAL A 706 -9.17 -12.33 -9.61
N TYR A 707 -8.50 -13.48 -9.48
CA TYR A 707 -7.18 -13.75 -10.06
C TYR A 707 -7.19 -13.70 -11.59
N ASP A 708 -8.18 -14.34 -12.21
CA ASP A 708 -8.37 -14.37 -13.66
C ASP A 708 -8.60 -12.95 -14.19
N LYS A 709 -9.38 -12.14 -13.45
CA LYS A 709 -9.58 -10.71 -13.76
C LYS A 709 -8.31 -9.87 -13.59
N ALA A 710 -7.52 -10.12 -12.56
CA ALA A 710 -6.27 -9.41 -12.30
C ALA A 710 -5.15 -9.76 -13.32
N SER A 711 -5.25 -10.93 -13.94
CA SER A 711 -4.29 -11.47 -14.90
C SER A 711 -4.77 -11.46 -16.37
N ASP A 712 -5.93 -10.87 -16.68
CA ASP A 712 -6.39 -10.67 -18.05
C ASP A 712 -5.53 -9.63 -18.78
N ILE A 713 -4.59 -10.10 -19.62
CA ILE A 713 -3.61 -9.28 -20.33
C ILE A 713 -4.23 -8.22 -21.25
N ASP A 714 -5.47 -8.43 -21.70
CA ASP A 714 -6.17 -7.49 -22.59
C ASP A 714 -6.80 -6.31 -21.83
N GLN A 715 -6.77 -6.33 -20.48
CA GLN A 715 -7.30 -5.23 -19.68
C GLN A 715 -6.40 -3.98 -19.69
N ARG A 716 -5.06 -4.15 -19.76
CA ARG A 716 -4.03 -3.08 -19.93
C ARG A 716 -4.22 -1.83 -19.05
N VAL A 717 -4.68 -2.02 -17.82
CA VAL A 717 -4.83 -0.95 -16.82
C VAL A 717 -4.43 -1.42 -15.42
N ALA A 718 -3.97 -0.49 -14.59
CA ALA A 718 -3.70 -0.73 -13.17
C ALA A 718 -4.92 -1.39 -12.50
N PHE A 719 -4.68 -2.31 -11.57
CA PHE A 719 -5.72 -3.22 -11.08
C PHE A 719 -6.93 -2.46 -10.53
N ALA A 720 -8.11 -2.94 -10.87
CA ALA A 720 -9.37 -2.24 -10.74
C ALA A 720 -10.22 -2.84 -9.62
N SER A 721 -10.80 -2.01 -8.75
CA SER A 721 -11.66 -2.49 -7.66
C SER A 721 -13.02 -3.00 -8.16
N THR A 722 -13.56 -2.42 -9.23
CA THR A 722 -14.89 -2.76 -9.76
C THR A 722 -14.81 -3.16 -11.24
N TYR A 723 -15.67 -4.09 -11.65
CA TYR A 723 -15.65 -4.64 -13.01
C TYR A 723 -16.97 -5.31 -13.42
N ASP A 724 -17.14 -5.47 -14.72
CA ASP A 724 -18.18 -6.32 -15.29
C ASP A 724 -17.78 -7.80 -15.14
N THR A 725 -18.69 -8.63 -14.63
CA THR A 725 -18.47 -10.07 -14.38
C THR A 725 -18.44 -10.92 -15.66
N ARG A 726 -18.83 -10.36 -16.80
CA ARG A 726 -18.87 -11.02 -18.12
C ARG A 726 -18.01 -10.34 -19.18
N THR A 727 -17.68 -9.06 -18.99
CA THR A 727 -16.91 -8.28 -19.95
C THR A 727 -15.62 -7.75 -19.34
N ARG A 728 -14.74 -7.23 -20.19
CA ARG A 728 -13.44 -6.70 -19.75
C ARG A 728 -13.53 -5.31 -19.11
N ASN A 729 -14.71 -4.69 -19.11
CA ASN A 729 -14.92 -3.36 -18.53
C ASN A 729 -14.56 -3.34 -17.04
N ALA A 730 -13.83 -2.30 -16.61
CA ALA A 730 -13.35 -2.15 -15.24
C ALA A 730 -13.15 -0.67 -14.86
N THR A 731 -13.38 -0.37 -13.59
CA THR A 731 -13.40 0.97 -12.95
C THR A 731 -12.71 0.92 -11.58
N GLY A 732 -12.29 2.06 -11.03
CA GLY A 732 -11.51 2.06 -9.79
C GLY A 732 -10.09 1.51 -9.97
N ARG A 733 -9.41 1.91 -11.06
CA ARG A 733 -8.00 1.60 -11.33
C ARG A 733 -7.12 2.20 -10.23
N ALA A 734 -6.21 1.42 -9.64
CA ALA A 734 -5.39 1.88 -8.50
C ALA A 734 -6.19 2.32 -7.25
N ASN A 735 -7.45 1.89 -7.10
CA ASN A 735 -8.33 2.34 -6.00
C ASN A 735 -7.99 1.68 -4.64
N PRO A 736 -8.06 2.44 -3.52
CA PRO A 736 -7.81 1.90 -2.18
C PRO A 736 -8.66 0.69 -1.76
N ALA A 737 -9.89 0.55 -2.27
CA ALA A 737 -10.82 -0.53 -1.89
C ALA A 737 -10.22 -1.94 -2.07
N LEU A 738 -9.20 -2.07 -2.91
CA LEU A 738 -8.38 -3.27 -3.07
C LEU A 738 -7.73 -3.78 -1.76
N GLY A 739 -7.69 -2.97 -0.70
CA GLY A 739 -7.29 -3.41 0.65
C GLY A 739 -8.22 -4.47 1.25
N ALA A 740 -9.41 -4.64 0.70
CA ALA A 740 -10.27 -5.78 0.97
C ALA A 740 -9.63 -7.13 0.62
N ALA A 741 -8.58 -7.15 -0.23
CA ALA A 741 -7.77 -8.35 -0.43
C ALA A 741 -7.21 -8.91 0.90
N PHE A 742 -6.97 -8.07 1.90
CA PHE A 742 -6.51 -8.52 3.22
C PHE A 742 -7.63 -9.10 4.12
N ALA A 743 -8.88 -9.17 3.66
CA ALA A 743 -10.01 -9.63 4.48
C ALA A 743 -9.79 -11.04 5.07
N ILE A 744 -9.21 -11.99 4.31
CA ILE A 744 -8.95 -13.35 4.81
C ILE A 744 -7.81 -13.33 5.85
N LEU A 745 -6.71 -12.62 5.60
CA LEU A 745 -5.63 -12.45 6.57
C LEU A 745 -6.11 -11.78 7.88
N ALA A 746 -7.00 -10.80 7.76
CA ALA A 746 -7.57 -10.09 8.91
C ALA A 746 -8.50 -10.97 9.77
N MET A 747 -9.06 -12.07 9.24
CA MET A 747 -9.86 -13.04 10.00
C MET A 747 -9.05 -13.81 11.05
N ASP A 748 -7.76 -14.05 10.79
CA ASP A 748 -6.88 -14.84 11.66
C ASP A 748 -6.25 -13.98 12.78
N MET A 749 -6.51 -12.67 12.80
CA MET A 749 -5.97 -11.75 13.80
C MET A 749 -6.65 -11.91 15.16
N SER A 750 -5.83 -11.95 16.21
CA SER A 750 -6.31 -11.86 17.59
C SER A 750 -6.58 -10.40 17.99
N GLY A 751 -7.67 -10.14 18.69
CA GLY A 751 -7.96 -8.83 19.27
C GLY A 751 -7.00 -8.49 20.42
N ALA A 752 -6.54 -7.24 20.48
CA ALA A 752 -5.68 -6.72 21.55
C ALA A 752 -6.49 -6.21 22.76
N LEU A 753 -7.75 -5.81 22.58
CA LEU A 753 -8.66 -5.63 23.71
C LEU A 753 -9.03 -7.00 24.32
N GLY A 754 -8.90 -7.09 25.65
CA GLY A 754 -9.26 -8.29 26.40
C GLY A 754 -10.70 -8.73 26.14
N GLY A 755 -10.93 -10.05 26.15
CA GLY A 755 -12.17 -10.66 25.70
C GLY A 755 -13.43 -10.07 26.35
N LEU A 756 -14.34 -9.56 25.52
CA LEU A 756 -15.70 -9.21 25.93
C LEU A 756 -16.43 -10.48 26.43
N PRO A 757 -17.39 -10.35 27.36
CA PRO A 757 -18.27 -11.46 27.70
C PRO A 757 -19.01 -11.94 26.45
N SER A 758 -18.82 -13.19 26.07
CA SER A 758 -19.63 -13.83 25.03
C SER A 758 -21.08 -13.91 25.52
N ASN A 759 -22.04 -13.50 24.67
CA ASN A 759 -23.48 -13.57 24.98
C ASN A 759 -23.94 -15.03 25.18
N SER A 760 -23.89 -15.52 26.42
CA SER A 760 -24.55 -16.76 26.79
C SER A 760 -26.05 -16.50 26.96
N VAL A 761 -26.84 -16.75 25.90
CA VAL A 761 -28.29 -16.83 26.01
C VAL A 761 -28.62 -17.97 26.98
N ALA A 762 -29.26 -17.63 28.10
CA ALA A 762 -29.61 -18.61 29.13
C ALA A 762 -30.77 -19.48 28.66
N GLY A 763 -30.50 -20.67 28.09
CA GLY A 763 -31.61 -21.48 27.59
C GLY A 763 -31.40 -22.79 26.82
N SER A 764 -30.32 -23.55 26.97
CA SER A 764 -30.40 -25.03 26.85
C SER A 764 -29.17 -25.75 27.43
N SER A 765 -29.37 -26.95 27.96
CA SER A 765 -28.36 -27.74 28.67
C SER A 765 -27.85 -28.92 27.84
N GLY A 766 -26.54 -28.94 27.56
CA GLY A 766 -25.86 -29.98 26.76
C GLY A 766 -25.97 -29.70 25.25
N ILE A 767 -24.91 -29.78 24.44
CA ILE A 767 -23.73 -30.66 24.51
C ILE A 767 -22.45 -29.85 24.21
N LYS A 768 -21.36 -30.09 24.96
CA LYS A 768 -20.05 -29.51 24.62
C LYS A 768 -19.41 -30.28 23.46
N SER A 769 -19.22 -29.62 22.32
CA SER A 769 -18.40 -30.17 21.22
C SER A 769 -16.92 -30.13 21.59
N VAL A 770 -16.38 -31.29 22.00
CA VAL A 770 -14.94 -31.50 22.18
C VAL A 770 -14.38 -32.14 20.92
N ALA A 771 -14.13 -31.34 19.89
CA ALA A 771 -13.74 -31.82 18.55
C ALA A 771 -12.33 -31.39 18.09
N SER A 772 -11.65 -30.45 18.77
CA SER A 772 -10.40 -29.85 18.27
C SER A 772 -9.14 -30.05 19.15
N THR A 773 -9.22 -30.75 20.30
CA THR A 773 -8.08 -30.85 21.25
C THR A 773 -7.38 -32.22 21.29
N ILE A 774 -7.93 -33.27 20.66
CA ILE A 774 -7.41 -34.65 20.80
C ILE A 774 -6.59 -35.14 19.58
N ALA A 775 -6.68 -34.47 18.42
CA ALA A 775 -5.91 -34.86 17.23
C ALA A 775 -4.42 -34.45 17.26
N GLY A 776 -4.08 -33.30 17.86
CA GLY A 776 -2.71 -32.75 17.83
C GLY A 776 -1.69 -33.50 18.70
N GLY A 777 -2.12 -33.99 19.87
CA GLY A 777 -1.21 -34.60 20.85
C GLY A 777 -0.60 -35.94 20.41
N ILE A 778 -1.35 -36.72 19.62
CA ILE A 778 -0.90 -38.05 19.17
C ILE A 778 0.09 -37.93 18.00
N VAL A 779 -0.14 -37.01 17.06
CA VAL A 779 0.76 -36.79 15.92
C VAL A 779 2.08 -36.16 16.38
N GLY A 780 2.03 -35.14 17.25
CA GLY A 780 3.24 -34.51 17.80
C GLY A 780 4.12 -35.48 18.59
N GLY A 781 3.52 -36.37 19.38
CA GLY A 781 4.24 -37.39 20.13
C GLY A 781 4.97 -38.40 19.24
N ILE A 782 4.32 -38.86 18.16
CA ILE A 782 4.92 -39.83 17.22
C ILE A 782 6.09 -39.20 16.44
N VAL A 783 5.94 -37.95 15.98
CA VAL A 783 7.02 -37.23 15.28
C VAL A 783 8.20 -36.95 16.22
N GLY A 784 7.95 -36.51 17.45
CA GLY A 784 9.00 -36.27 18.44
C GLY A 784 9.83 -37.52 18.75
N VAL A 785 9.17 -38.68 18.95
CA VAL A 785 9.86 -39.96 19.19
C VAL A 785 10.63 -40.42 17.95
N ALA A 786 10.10 -40.22 16.74
CA ALA A 786 10.80 -40.55 15.50
C ALA A 786 12.06 -39.70 15.30
N CYS A 787 12.00 -38.39 15.57
CA CYS A 787 13.16 -37.49 15.50
C CYS A 787 14.25 -37.87 16.51
N ILE A 788 13.88 -38.22 17.75
CA ILE A 788 14.83 -38.70 18.77
C ILE A 788 15.47 -40.03 18.35
N ALA A 789 14.69 -40.97 17.79
CA ALA A 789 15.20 -42.24 17.30
C ALA A 789 16.19 -42.05 16.12
N LEU A 790 15.87 -41.15 15.18
CA LEU A 790 16.75 -40.80 14.06
C LEU A 790 18.04 -40.11 14.53
N GLY A 791 17.95 -39.18 15.48
CA GLY A 791 19.12 -38.55 16.10
C GLY A 791 20.05 -39.56 16.79
N LEU A 792 19.48 -40.50 17.55
CA LEU A 792 20.23 -41.59 18.20
C LEU A 792 20.85 -42.57 17.19
N LEU A 793 20.18 -42.85 16.06
CA LEU A 793 20.73 -43.65 14.97
C LEU A 793 21.87 -42.92 14.24
N PHE A 794 21.75 -41.61 14.02
CA PHE A 794 22.79 -40.80 13.39
C PHE A 794 24.03 -40.67 14.29
N TRP A 795 23.83 -40.44 15.60
CA TRP A 795 24.89 -40.43 16.61
C TRP A 795 25.59 -41.79 16.72
N ARG A 796 24.83 -42.90 16.73
CA ARG A 796 25.39 -44.26 16.70
C ARG A 796 26.15 -44.57 15.40
N ARG A 797 25.73 -44.03 14.26
CA ARG A 797 26.47 -44.13 12.99
C ARG A 797 27.79 -43.34 13.05
N GLN A 798 27.77 -42.08 13.46
CA GLN A 798 29.01 -41.29 13.61
C GLN A 798 30.00 -41.94 14.59
N LYS A 799 29.54 -42.45 15.73
CA LYS A 799 30.41 -43.11 16.72
C LYS A 799 31.09 -44.38 16.20
N LYS A 800 30.50 -45.08 15.22
CA LYS A 800 31.16 -46.19 14.51
C LYS A 800 32.20 -45.72 13.47
N THR A 801 32.05 -44.53 12.90
CA THR A 801 33.01 -43.97 11.93
C THR A 801 34.24 -43.36 12.62
N TYR A 802 34.11 -42.82 13.83
CA TYR A 802 35.25 -42.28 14.60
C TYR A 802 36.17 -43.37 15.18
N LEU A 803 35.63 -44.51 15.62
CA LEU A 803 36.44 -45.62 16.15
C LEU A 803 37.17 -46.45 15.08
N ALA A 804 36.97 -46.15 13.79
CA ALA A 804 37.63 -46.83 12.68
C ALA A 804 38.79 -46.00 12.06
N ARG A 805 39.11 -44.82 12.61
CA ARG A 805 40.10 -43.90 12.03
C ARG A 805 41.36 -43.64 12.88
N ASP A 806 41.34 -44.03 14.16
CA ASP A 806 42.44 -43.79 15.12
C ASP A 806 43.53 -44.87 15.17
N PHE A 807 43.43 -45.94 14.36
CA PHE A 807 44.40 -47.07 14.43
C PHE A 807 45.51 -47.03 13.35
N GLN A 808 45.72 -45.89 12.67
CA GLN A 808 46.74 -45.82 11.61
C GLN A 808 47.53 -44.50 11.48
N GLN A 809 47.42 -43.57 12.44
CA GLN A 809 48.29 -42.38 12.51
C GLN A 809 48.57 -41.95 13.95
N THR A 810 49.61 -42.53 14.57
CA THR A 810 50.50 -41.90 15.59
C THR A 810 51.54 -42.92 16.09
N GLY A 811 52.40 -43.39 15.19
CA GLY A 811 53.57 -44.21 15.54
C GLY A 811 54.87 -43.46 15.30
N GLY A 812 55.42 -42.79 16.31
CA GLY A 812 56.81 -42.30 16.31
C GLY A 812 57.02 -40.88 16.82
N ILE A 813 58.19 -40.69 17.46
CA ILE A 813 58.84 -39.41 17.85
C ILE A 813 58.21 -38.74 19.09
N MET A 814 58.66 -39.08 20.32
CA MET A 814 59.81 -38.47 21.07
C MET A 814 59.45 -37.15 21.76
N ASP A 815 59.90 -36.81 22.97
CA ASP A 815 60.60 -37.56 24.04
C ASP A 815 60.32 -36.86 25.40
N LYS A 816 60.92 -37.34 26.50
CA LYS A 816 60.83 -36.79 27.88
C LYS A 816 60.95 -35.26 27.95
N PHE A 817 60.30 -34.65 28.96
CA PHE A 817 61.04 -34.03 30.08
C PHE A 817 60.14 -33.68 31.30
N PHE A 818 60.65 -34.04 32.48
CA PHE A 818 60.23 -33.67 33.85
C PHE A 818 58.84 -34.04 34.39
N GLY A 819 58.86 -34.54 35.63
CA GLY A 819 57.71 -34.61 36.52
C GLY A 819 58.15 -34.59 37.99
N ARG A 820 57.17 -34.53 38.90
CA ARG A 820 57.22 -34.78 40.36
C ARG A 820 58.09 -33.92 41.30
N GLY A 821 57.37 -33.23 42.19
CA GLY A 821 57.74 -32.85 43.58
C GLY A 821 56.66 -31.90 44.12
N ARG A 822 55.70 -32.32 44.96
CA ARG A 822 55.70 -32.37 46.45
C ARG A 822 56.02 -30.99 47.11
N ALA A 823 55.34 -30.52 48.17
CA ALA A 823 54.17 -30.99 48.96
C ALA A 823 53.70 -29.88 49.95
N ASN A 824 52.48 -30.00 50.52
CA ASN A 824 52.02 -29.57 51.89
C ASN A 824 52.24 -28.10 52.37
N ASP A 825 51.55 -27.48 53.36
CA ASP A 825 50.33 -27.73 54.15
C ASP A 825 49.84 -26.37 54.75
N GLN A 826 48.49 -26.16 54.85
CA GLN A 826 47.63 -25.65 55.96
C GLN A 826 48.09 -24.61 57.06
N PRO A 827 47.20 -24.03 57.94
CA PRO A 827 45.73 -24.20 58.14
C PRO A 827 44.87 -22.89 58.37
N GLU A 828 43.57 -23.07 58.73
CA GLU A 828 42.67 -22.22 59.58
C GLU A 828 42.19 -20.79 59.10
N ASP A 829 40.97 -20.27 59.38
CA ASP A 829 39.69 -20.84 59.89
C ASP A 829 38.48 -19.86 59.70
N GLY A 830 37.21 -20.32 59.88
CA GLY A 830 36.09 -19.44 60.34
C GLY A 830 34.82 -19.20 59.46
N HIS A 831 33.68 -19.84 59.82
CA HIS A 831 32.26 -19.48 59.48
C HIS A 831 31.58 -18.75 60.69
N PRO A 832 30.25 -18.42 60.82
CA PRO A 832 29.04 -18.66 59.98
C PRO A 832 28.07 -17.40 59.83
N SER A 833 27.19 -17.20 58.81
CA SER A 833 25.78 -17.68 58.55
C SER A 833 24.54 -16.79 58.95
N VAL A 834 23.53 -16.72 58.06
CA VAL A 834 22.04 -16.47 58.21
C VAL A 834 21.45 -15.02 58.28
N SER A 835 20.21 -14.89 57.74
CA SER A 835 19.25 -13.74 57.62
C SER A 835 18.22 -13.70 58.80
N PRO A 836 17.03 -13.01 58.86
CA PRO A 836 16.41 -11.90 58.08
C PRO A 836 15.63 -10.79 58.91
N TYR A 837 14.98 -9.81 58.23
CA TYR A 837 13.79 -8.96 58.58
C TYR A 837 13.71 -7.89 59.73
N THR A 838 13.06 -6.74 59.38
CA THR A 838 12.16 -5.81 60.15
C THR A 838 12.63 -4.62 61.05
N HIS A 839 11.76 -3.58 61.04
CA HIS A 839 11.72 -2.22 61.65
C HIS A 839 12.03 -2.01 63.16
N TRP A 840 12.53 -0.82 63.58
CA TRP A 840 11.73 0.34 64.13
C TRP A 840 12.64 1.57 64.49
N SER A 841 12.09 2.58 65.18
CA SER A 841 12.37 4.03 65.05
C SER A 841 12.88 4.78 66.32
N ILE A 842 12.87 6.15 66.29
CA ILE A 842 13.01 7.17 67.38
C ILE A 842 14.46 7.76 67.48
N ALA A 843 14.73 9.08 67.62
CA ALA A 843 14.01 10.19 68.29
C ALA A 843 14.05 11.60 67.60
N THR A 844 13.31 12.54 68.20
CA THR A 844 13.08 13.97 67.84
C THR A 844 14.05 14.96 68.54
N PRO A 845 13.92 16.29 68.30
CA PRO A 845 13.21 17.13 69.29
C PRO A 845 12.24 18.20 68.70
N SER A 846 11.53 18.94 69.57
CA SER A 846 10.30 19.70 69.26
C SER A 846 10.05 20.94 70.14
N VAL A 847 9.47 22.04 69.60
CA VAL A 847 8.66 23.10 70.28
C VAL A 847 7.72 23.72 69.20
N ASN A 848 6.38 23.71 69.23
CA ASN A 848 5.35 24.50 69.99
C ASN A 848 5.36 26.03 69.66
N THR A 849 4.27 26.82 69.47
CA THR A 849 2.86 26.83 69.98
C THR A 849 1.83 27.68 69.16
N GLN A 850 0.53 27.32 69.24
CA GLN A 850 -0.72 28.16 69.39
C GLN A 850 -1.30 29.20 68.36
N ASN A 851 -2.61 29.03 68.10
CA ASN A 851 -3.79 29.96 68.03
C ASN A 851 -3.70 31.46 67.64
N SER A 852 -4.62 31.92 66.75
CA SER A 852 -5.70 32.91 67.08
C SER A 852 -6.66 33.28 65.92
N HIS A 853 -7.96 33.50 66.23
CA HIS A 853 -9.00 34.20 65.42
C HIS A 853 -8.84 35.75 65.52
N PRO A 854 -9.43 36.62 64.65
CA PRO A 854 -10.89 36.94 64.49
C PRO A 854 -11.39 36.92 63.01
N GLN A 855 -12.69 36.93 62.63
CA GLN A 855 -13.77 37.96 62.73
C GLN A 855 -13.40 39.32 62.06
N ASP A 856 -14.22 39.97 61.20
CA ASP A 856 -15.69 40.01 61.05
C ASP A 856 -16.24 40.23 59.60
N ALA A 857 -17.48 39.75 59.38
CA ALA A 857 -18.68 40.36 58.74
C ALA A 857 -18.63 41.16 57.39
N HIS A 858 -19.69 41.27 56.55
CA HIS A 858 -21.15 41.13 56.73
C HIS A 858 -21.92 40.81 55.40
N GLN A 859 -23.13 40.22 55.52
CA GLN A 859 -24.36 40.38 54.69
C GLN A 859 -24.34 40.07 53.16
N THR A 860 -25.07 39.09 52.59
CA THR A 860 -26.53 38.78 52.49
C THR A 860 -27.36 39.64 51.51
N GLY A 861 -28.11 38.99 50.60
CA GLY A 861 -29.27 39.56 49.87
C GLY A 861 -29.25 39.30 48.35
N THR A 862 -29.81 38.21 47.80
CA THR A 862 -31.24 37.92 47.46
C THR A 862 -31.85 38.60 46.21
N SER A 863 -32.13 37.77 45.19
CA SER A 863 -33.42 37.63 44.47
C SER A 863 -33.96 38.72 43.50
N GLY A 864 -34.73 38.27 42.50
CA GLY A 864 -35.57 39.08 41.58
C GLY A 864 -34.88 39.44 40.24
N SER A 865 -35.15 38.84 39.07
CA SER A 865 -36.35 38.28 38.43
C SER A 865 -37.31 39.29 37.78
N ARG A 866 -37.55 39.08 36.47
CA ARG A 866 -38.71 39.45 35.61
C ARG A 866 -38.72 40.76 34.76
N LYS A 867 -38.78 40.48 33.44
CA LYS A 867 -39.84 40.85 32.47
C LYS A 867 -39.72 42.15 31.63
N LYS A 868 -39.79 41.91 30.31
CA LYS A 868 -40.73 42.49 29.30
C LYS A 868 -40.57 43.97 28.94
N ASP A 869 -40.93 44.44 27.75
CA ASP A 869 -41.33 43.87 26.43
C ASP A 869 -40.93 44.96 25.38
N LEU A 870 -40.82 44.63 24.08
CA LEU A 870 -41.65 45.21 23.00
C LEU A 870 -41.09 44.90 21.58
N ALA A 871 -42.05 44.70 20.67
CA ALA A 871 -41.95 44.59 19.20
C ALA A 871 -41.60 45.97 18.56
N SER A 872 -41.31 46.19 17.26
CA SER A 872 -41.07 45.39 16.03
C SER A 872 -40.85 46.35 14.85
N SER A 873 -40.12 45.98 13.77
CA SER A 873 -40.56 46.20 12.36
C SER A 873 -39.57 45.71 11.27
N SER A 874 -40.15 45.18 10.16
CA SER A 874 -39.68 45.09 8.76
C SER A 874 -38.18 45.30 8.40
N ARG A 875 -37.48 44.32 7.80
CA ARG A 875 -37.50 43.80 6.39
C ARG A 875 -36.85 44.71 5.30
N SER A 876 -35.59 44.38 4.96
CA SER A 876 -35.04 44.08 3.59
C SER A 876 -35.15 45.15 2.46
N PRO A 877 -34.56 44.99 1.23
CA PRO A 877 -33.68 43.93 0.67
C PRO A 877 -32.44 44.44 -0.17
N PHE A 878 -31.70 43.47 -0.77
CA PHE A 878 -31.03 43.40 -2.12
C PHE A 878 -31.06 44.63 -3.10
N SER A 879 -30.20 44.82 -4.14
CA SER A 879 -29.19 43.99 -4.87
C SER A 879 -28.33 44.81 -5.90
N THR A 880 -27.39 44.12 -6.59
CA THR A 880 -26.96 44.27 -8.02
C THR A 880 -26.21 45.51 -8.55
N GLU A 881 -24.88 45.35 -8.76
CA GLU A 881 -24.21 45.07 -10.07
C GLU A 881 -24.55 45.86 -11.37
N ILE A 882 -23.50 46.26 -12.14
CA ILE A 882 -23.30 46.20 -13.64
C ILE A 882 -22.46 47.38 -14.26
N THR A 883 -21.28 47.03 -14.85
CA THR A 883 -20.46 47.59 -15.98
C THR A 883 -20.34 49.13 -16.26
N SER A 884 -19.20 49.74 -16.63
CA SER A 884 -18.38 49.50 -17.86
C SER A 884 -17.26 50.57 -18.08
N LEU A 885 -16.33 50.31 -19.03
CA LEU A 885 -15.50 51.25 -19.86
C LEU A 885 -14.34 52.12 -19.26
N GLY A 886 -13.15 52.02 -19.88
CA GLY A 886 -12.47 53.21 -20.47
C GLY A 886 -11.10 53.71 -19.96
N ASP A 887 -10.02 53.26 -20.61
CA ASP A 887 -8.81 54.01 -21.07
C ASP A 887 -7.82 54.83 -20.18
N THR A 888 -6.54 54.41 -20.32
CA THR A 888 -5.27 55.20 -20.47
C THR A 888 -4.45 55.82 -19.31
N VAL A 889 -3.18 55.35 -19.25
CA VAL A 889 -1.88 56.03 -19.01
C VAL A 889 -1.58 56.70 -17.65
N THR A 890 -0.64 56.10 -16.89
CA THR A 890 0.70 56.69 -16.55
C THR A 890 1.55 55.74 -15.67
N SER A 891 2.86 55.64 -15.94
CA SER A 891 3.86 54.99 -15.06
C SER A 891 4.77 56.05 -14.43
N PRO A 892 5.30 55.83 -13.20
CA PRO A 892 6.76 56.00 -12.99
C PRO A 892 7.32 54.95 -11.95
N PRO A 893 8.51 55.08 -11.30
CA PRO A 893 9.67 54.25 -11.67
C PRO A 893 10.36 53.49 -10.50
N ALA A 894 11.46 52.78 -10.82
CA ALA A 894 12.24 51.93 -9.91
C ALA A 894 13.14 52.70 -8.89
N PRO A 895 13.56 52.06 -7.77
CA PRO A 895 14.21 52.73 -6.63
C PRO A 895 15.74 52.82 -6.70
N SER A 896 16.32 53.73 -5.91
CA SER A 896 17.77 53.89 -5.72
C SER A 896 18.22 53.50 -4.29
N SER A 897 19.49 53.14 -4.15
CA SER A 897 20.06 52.54 -2.94
C SER A 897 20.56 53.56 -1.92
N THR A 898 20.52 53.20 -0.63
CA THR A 898 21.40 53.79 0.40
C THR A 898 21.68 52.79 1.51
N ARG A 899 22.89 52.84 2.08
CA ARG A 899 23.47 51.83 2.98
C ARG A 899 23.79 52.48 4.34
N PRO A 900 23.37 51.93 5.50
CA PRO A 900 23.81 52.39 6.81
C PRO A 900 25.03 51.63 7.34
N SER A 901 25.66 52.18 8.38
CA SER A 901 26.94 51.76 8.96
C SER A 901 26.80 51.04 10.31
N SER A 902 27.90 50.43 10.76
CA SER A 902 27.99 49.46 11.86
C SER A 902 28.08 50.06 13.27
N ARG A 903 27.42 49.44 14.28
CA ARG A 903 27.94 49.31 15.67
C ARG A 903 27.23 48.21 16.50
N SER A 904 27.98 47.66 17.47
CA SER A 904 27.62 46.77 18.60
C SER A 904 26.95 45.39 18.34
N ALA A 905 27.69 44.42 17.80
CA ALA A 905 27.30 43.01 17.72
C ALA A 905 27.45 42.20 19.06
N GLY A 906 27.40 42.86 20.22
CA GLY A 906 27.76 42.27 21.52
C GLY A 906 26.56 41.85 22.39
N SER A 907 25.53 42.69 22.49
CA SER A 907 24.34 42.45 23.33
C SER A 907 23.39 41.42 22.72
N ASP A 908 23.24 41.46 21.40
CA ASP A 908 22.22 40.66 20.69
C ASP A 908 22.59 39.18 20.69
N MET A 909 23.89 38.86 20.65
CA MET A 909 24.39 37.49 20.79
C MET A 909 23.97 36.83 22.11
N SER A 910 23.99 37.55 23.23
CA SER A 910 23.51 37.03 24.52
C SER A 910 21.99 36.89 24.59
N ALA A 911 21.25 37.81 24.00
CA ALA A 911 19.79 37.71 23.90
C ALA A 911 19.37 36.52 23.03
N LEU A 912 19.95 36.41 21.83
CA LEU A 912 19.76 35.28 20.91
C LEU A 912 20.16 33.94 21.54
N ARG A 913 21.25 33.87 22.31
CA ARG A 913 21.65 32.62 22.97
C ARG A 913 20.67 32.18 24.06
N ASN A 914 20.14 33.13 24.83
CA ASN A 914 19.11 32.86 25.84
C ASN A 914 17.76 32.50 25.20
N GLU A 915 17.41 33.12 24.07
CA GLU A 915 16.18 32.83 23.33
C GLU A 915 16.26 31.47 22.61
N VAL A 916 17.40 31.13 22.01
CA VAL A 916 17.69 29.80 21.46
C VAL A 916 17.66 28.74 22.55
N GLU A 917 18.20 29.00 23.74
CA GLU A 917 18.14 28.04 24.85
C GLU A 917 16.71 27.90 25.41
N ARG A 918 15.93 29.00 25.48
CA ARG A 918 14.51 28.94 25.84
C ARG A 918 13.67 28.21 24.79
N LEU A 919 13.98 28.37 23.51
CA LEU A 919 13.40 27.59 22.41
C LEU A 919 13.80 26.12 22.51
N ARG A 920 15.06 25.80 22.85
CA ARG A 920 15.55 24.44 23.06
C ARG A 920 14.83 23.76 24.23
N GLN A 921 14.61 24.48 25.33
CA GLN A 921 13.85 24.01 26.48
C GLN A 921 12.36 23.83 26.15
N ASN A 922 11.73 24.79 25.47
CA ASN A 922 10.36 24.64 24.98
C ASN A 922 10.23 23.45 24.00
N MET A 923 11.19 23.22 23.11
CA MET A 923 11.21 22.06 22.21
C MET A 923 11.42 20.75 22.98
N ALA A 924 12.25 20.73 24.03
CA ALA A 924 12.40 19.57 24.90
C ALA A 924 11.12 19.29 25.70
N GLU A 925 10.43 20.33 26.16
CA GLU A 925 9.15 20.21 26.87
C GLU A 925 8.04 19.72 25.93
N ILE A 926 7.96 20.25 24.70
CA ILE A 926 7.06 19.72 23.65
C ILE A 926 7.34 18.24 23.40
N ARG A 927 8.61 17.85 23.18
CA ARG A 927 9.04 16.45 23.02
C ARG A 927 8.77 15.56 24.24
N SER A 928 8.56 16.13 25.43
CA SER A 928 8.18 15.38 26.64
C SER A 928 6.67 15.24 26.81
N ARG A 929 5.87 16.07 26.12
CA ARG A 929 4.40 16.07 26.16
C ARG A 929 3.79 15.27 25.02
N THR A 930 4.44 15.22 23.85
CA THR A 930 4.13 14.27 22.79
C THR A 930 5.17 13.15 22.77
N ASN A 931 4.73 11.93 23.12
CA ASN A 931 5.44 10.72 22.72
C ASN A 931 5.47 10.67 21.19
N TYR A 932 6.53 11.19 20.59
CA TYR A 932 6.81 10.96 19.18
C TYR A 932 7.21 9.49 19.03
N GLU A 933 6.23 8.67 18.63
CA GLU A 933 6.53 7.39 17.98
C GLU A 933 7.46 7.65 16.78
N PRO A 934 8.37 6.71 16.45
CA PRO A 934 9.15 6.80 15.22
C PRO A 934 8.23 6.91 14.00
N PRO A 935 8.74 7.33 12.82
CA PRO A 935 7.91 7.45 11.63
C PRO A 935 7.10 6.17 11.38
N PRO A 936 5.81 6.29 10.99
CA PRO A 936 4.94 5.14 10.79
C PRO A 936 5.61 4.19 9.79
N SER A 937 6.06 3.09 10.37
CA SER A 937 6.78 1.97 9.78
C SER A 937 6.10 0.71 10.29
N TYR A 938 6.25 -0.38 9.54
CA TYR A 938 5.89 -1.70 10.01
C TYR A 938 7.02 -2.20 10.94
N ASN A 939 6.65 -2.64 12.14
CA ASN A 939 7.52 -3.33 13.11
C ASN A 939 6.93 -4.73 13.34
#